data_AF-A0A4Y9R8E7-F1
#
_entry.id   AF-A0A4Y9R8E7-F1
#
_cell.length_a   1.000
_cell.length_b   1.000
_cell.length_c   1.000
_cell.angle_alpha   90.00
_cell.angle_beta   90.00
_cell.angle_gamma   90.00
#
_symmetry.space_group_name_H-M   'P 1'
#
loop_
_entity.id
_entity.type
_entity.pdbx_description
1 polymer ?
#
loop_
_entity_poly.entity_id
_entity_poly.type
_entity_poly.pdbx_seq_one_letter_code
_entity_poly.pdbx_strand_id
1 'polypeptide(L)'
;MKTGLSAGLALLVLGVADDALAQAVVRNLVIAADPQPFTPDDLLWMEVRSGELLLTDSLNVYSSRAGVFVPLGELSRVLDLAVGVFPAQRRAEGWVLSPDRQLIVDLAAGRATVNGRVTPIAAGQAAFYGDDLYVRLDLLQQLLPLQLRADPAAQVMELTPTEPLPFQQREARLRRQAGLGLLVGEAEAVALETPYRPFTPPAFDVNIGGQLSRDGSDLARRYDVRAAGDLLWAGFEGYVGSDDRGDIGDVRVMLTRKDPGGRALGLLGGTRAGLGDVFSPSMAMGAAGYAGRGVFYTSAPLESLDLATPLNLRGELALGEEVELYVNEVLQAAQTSPIQGRYEFLNVPLAYGLNTIRLVFYGSQGQSREVVRRINFGSGQLEPGRLALRFGAVEQGAAVFDVGQAPSVPNQGRSRIVATAEYGLTPALTLAAGAARYSPETGPARTLGSLGLRGSLGAAASQLDLAFDDQGGSGVGLGLASRVLGVSAVGRHAEYSGGFVDETRQLGVIGQAPLRRATDLRLDGQARGPGGLALPVSFNLRRLERIDARALTNAELRASAPLDRYYVSSSVVWEDERGGGLESRRRLAGATDAATLVASTVQVRGGLSYVLAPDAAIESAYVLADWQTSRSNALRFGAIRTLGPNPTTSLQASNLWRASRFDLAFNVSYETASRDWRIGLQMGFGFGYDPFARGYRFTRPGAASGGAVAVNAYVDDNGDGVRQADEIGVADIVVDIPGSVALTDDQGRAFVSGLGDGASARIRLDGQGVDDPFLTAGPPVFTVTPRAGRVVTVDYPMRRSAELELTIALRRSDGSARPLSAVNLTLVPEAGGEPLAGRSDHAGVLFLEGVRPGAYRVVLDQTQAAVLGLELVEAPTVVIPPSGGFVRAGEVVVRLVAGGS
;
A
#
# COMPACT_ATOMS: atom_id res chain seq x y z
N MET A 1 -53.00 65.08 68.28
CA MET A 1 -53.71 63.84 67.93
C MET A 1 -52.72 62.68 67.91
N LYS A 2 -52.96 61.70 68.78
CA LYS A 2 -52.44 60.30 68.89
C LYS A 2 -50.95 60.00 68.63
N THR A 3 -50.23 59.87 69.75
CA THR A 3 -48.96 59.16 69.96
C THR A 3 -49.24 57.81 70.67
N GLY A 4 -48.35 56.82 70.50
CA GLY A 4 -48.44 55.53 71.20
C GLY A 4 -47.07 54.88 71.40
N LEU A 5 -46.51 55.05 72.60
CA LEU A 5 -45.47 54.22 73.22
C LEU A 5 -46.13 52.97 73.85
N SER A 6 -45.45 51.83 73.92
CA SER A 6 -44.88 51.28 75.18
C SER A 6 -44.48 49.78 75.11
N ALA A 7 -43.22 49.56 75.53
CA ALA A 7 -42.58 48.45 76.24
C ALA A 7 -43.25 47.07 76.48
N GLY A 8 -42.42 46.03 76.40
CA GLY A 8 -42.54 44.76 77.12
C GLY A 8 -41.16 44.09 77.27
N LEU A 9 -40.76 43.81 78.51
CA LEU A 9 -39.44 43.40 79.00
C LEU A 9 -39.39 41.88 79.35
N ALA A 10 -38.16 41.35 79.47
CA ALA A 10 -37.73 40.16 80.25
C ALA A 10 -37.97 38.75 79.64
N LEU A 11 -37.15 37.72 79.85
CA LEU A 11 -36.32 37.30 81.00
C LEU A 11 -35.12 36.43 80.55
N LEU A 12 -33.98 36.54 81.27
CA LEU A 12 -32.99 35.47 81.46
C LEU A 12 -33.65 34.24 82.11
N VAL A 13 -33.23 33.01 81.79
CA VAL A 13 -32.80 31.96 82.75
C VAL A 13 -32.00 30.85 82.02
N LEU A 14 -30.75 30.68 82.50
CA LEU A 14 -29.87 29.51 82.57
C LEU A 14 -30.40 28.12 82.15
N GLY A 15 -29.50 27.34 81.53
CA GLY A 15 -29.24 25.96 81.97
C GLY A 15 -29.30 24.90 80.87
N VAL A 16 -28.15 24.27 80.62
CA VAL A 16 -27.87 23.13 79.72
C VAL A 16 -27.72 23.51 78.25
N ALA A 17 -26.52 23.92 77.87
CA ALA A 17 -26.09 23.86 76.48
C ALA A 17 -26.00 22.38 76.08
N ASP A 18 -26.94 21.93 75.25
CA ASP A 18 -26.87 20.65 74.58
C ASP A 18 -25.68 20.72 73.60
N ASP A 19 -24.73 19.79 73.74
CA ASP A 19 -23.46 19.81 72.99
C ASP A 19 -23.72 19.77 71.47
N ALA A 20 -24.88 19.22 71.06
CA ALA A 20 -25.37 19.23 69.70
C ALA A 20 -25.84 20.62 69.21
N LEU A 21 -26.47 21.43 70.07
CA LEU A 21 -26.88 22.80 69.75
C LEU A 21 -25.67 23.75 69.79
N ALA A 22 -24.73 23.54 70.71
CA ALA A 22 -23.46 24.25 70.71
C ALA A 22 -22.62 23.90 69.47
N GLN A 23 -22.54 22.62 69.08
CA GLN A 23 -21.90 22.20 67.83
C GLN A 23 -22.66 22.68 66.59
N ALA A 24 -24.00 22.73 66.59
CA ALA A 24 -24.77 23.26 65.47
C ALA A 24 -24.64 24.78 65.35
N VAL A 25 -24.60 25.51 66.47
CA VAL A 25 -24.36 26.96 66.49
C VAL A 25 -22.92 27.28 66.13
N VAL A 26 -21.93 26.50 66.59
CA VAL A 26 -20.52 26.63 66.17
C VAL A 26 -20.36 26.25 64.70
N ARG A 27 -20.99 25.17 64.22
CA ARG A 27 -20.97 24.77 62.80
C ARG A 27 -21.66 25.80 61.92
N ASN A 28 -22.79 26.36 62.36
CA ASN A 28 -23.49 27.43 61.64
C ASN A 28 -22.76 28.78 61.74
N LEU A 29 -22.02 29.06 62.80
CA LEU A 29 -21.12 30.22 62.92
C LEU A 29 -19.84 30.04 62.09
N VAL A 30 -19.33 28.82 61.95
CA VAL A 30 -18.20 28.46 61.07
C VAL A 30 -18.62 28.48 59.60
N ILE A 31 -19.84 28.06 59.27
CA ILE A 31 -20.44 28.21 57.93
C ILE A 31 -20.77 29.70 57.65
N ALA A 32 -21.21 30.47 58.64
CA ALA A 32 -21.43 31.91 58.51
C ALA A 32 -20.13 32.73 58.40
N ALA A 33 -18.97 32.12 58.65
CA ALA A 33 -17.66 32.77 58.52
C ALA A 33 -17.05 32.65 57.10
N ASP A 34 -17.62 31.84 56.19
CA ASP A 34 -17.13 31.74 54.81
C ASP A 34 -18.22 31.20 53.84
N PRO A 35 -18.87 32.04 53.01
CA PRO A 35 -19.93 31.59 52.11
C PRO A 35 -19.38 30.65 51.02
N GLN A 36 -19.80 29.39 51.04
CA GLN A 36 -19.47 28.42 49.99
C GLN A 36 -20.14 28.83 48.66
N PRO A 37 -19.37 29.03 47.57
CA PRO A 37 -19.90 29.57 46.33
C PRO A 37 -20.63 28.54 45.45
N PHE A 38 -20.67 27.26 45.85
CA PHE A 38 -21.31 26.15 45.14
C PHE A 38 -21.75 25.04 46.11
N THR A 39 -22.56 24.10 45.62
CA THR A 39 -23.15 22.97 46.35
C THR A 39 -22.79 21.63 45.68
N PRO A 40 -23.00 20.47 46.35
CA PRO A 40 -22.77 19.15 45.73
C PRO A 40 -23.52 18.96 44.40
N ASP A 41 -24.69 19.58 44.25
CA ASP A 41 -25.55 19.47 43.05
C ASP A 41 -24.97 20.23 41.84
N ASP A 42 -23.95 21.07 42.04
CA ASP A 42 -23.30 21.86 40.99
C ASP A 42 -22.10 21.12 40.33
N LEU A 43 -21.86 19.85 40.67
CA LEU A 43 -20.74 19.05 40.16
C LEU A 43 -20.93 18.68 38.68
N LEU A 44 -19.88 18.91 37.88
CA LEU A 44 -19.74 18.48 36.50
C LEU A 44 -18.40 17.78 36.30
N TRP A 45 -18.39 16.70 35.52
CA TRP A 45 -17.17 16.10 34.99
C TRP A 45 -16.87 16.76 33.66
N MET A 46 -15.72 17.42 33.56
CA MET A 46 -15.33 18.13 32.35
C MET A 46 -14.09 17.50 31.72
N GLU A 47 -14.16 17.22 30.43
CA GLU A 47 -13.01 16.85 29.61
C GLU A 47 -12.11 18.08 29.42
N VAL A 48 -10.80 17.95 29.63
CA VAL A 48 -9.85 19.07 29.51
C VAL A 48 -8.97 18.90 28.30
N ARG A 49 -9.01 19.87 27.37
CA ARG A 49 -8.26 19.83 26.11
C ARG A 49 -7.38 21.05 25.93
N SER A 50 -6.24 20.88 25.25
CA SER A 50 -5.42 21.99 24.74
C SER A 50 -5.18 21.79 23.23
N GLY A 51 -5.96 22.47 22.39
CA GLY A 51 -6.02 22.18 20.95
C GLY A 51 -6.56 20.78 20.69
N GLU A 52 -5.80 19.97 19.93
CA GLU A 52 -6.13 18.55 19.67
C GLU A 52 -5.67 17.60 20.79
N LEU A 53 -4.94 18.09 21.80
CA LEU A 53 -4.41 17.26 22.87
C LEU A 53 -5.42 17.13 24.01
N LEU A 54 -5.85 15.90 24.29
CA LEU A 54 -6.61 15.54 25.49
C LEU A 54 -5.68 15.51 26.71
N LEU A 55 -5.93 16.37 27.71
CA LEU A 55 -5.12 16.44 28.93
C LEU A 55 -5.67 15.50 30.02
N THR A 56 -6.98 15.46 30.19
CA THR A 56 -7.71 14.50 31.03
C THR A 56 -9.12 14.33 30.49
N ASP A 57 -9.64 13.12 30.54
CA ASP A 57 -11.00 12.75 30.10
C ASP A 57 -12.09 13.20 31.10
N SER A 58 -11.71 13.36 32.37
CA SER A 58 -12.58 13.84 33.44
C SER A 58 -11.82 14.71 34.43
N LEU A 59 -12.38 15.87 34.75
CA LEU A 59 -11.97 16.77 35.83
C LEU A 59 -13.21 17.19 36.63
N ASN A 60 -13.16 17.08 37.95
CA ASN A 60 -14.27 17.48 38.83
C ASN A 60 -14.35 19.01 38.93
N VAL A 61 -15.36 19.61 38.32
CA VAL A 61 -15.56 21.07 38.27
C VAL A 61 -16.92 21.41 38.85
N TYR A 62 -17.02 22.49 39.63
CA TYR A 62 -18.30 22.98 40.13
C TYR A 62 -18.75 24.19 39.33
N SER A 63 -19.92 24.12 38.70
CA SER A 63 -20.49 25.21 37.92
C SER A 63 -21.75 25.75 38.59
N SER A 64 -21.59 26.86 39.33
CA SER A 64 -22.70 27.52 40.03
C SER A 64 -23.02 28.90 39.43
N ARG A 65 -24.02 29.59 39.98
CA ARG A 65 -24.31 30.99 39.61
C ARG A 65 -23.17 31.96 39.92
N ALA A 66 -22.23 31.58 40.79
CA ALA A 66 -21.07 32.39 41.14
C ALA A 66 -19.90 32.23 40.13
N GLY A 67 -19.99 31.25 39.22
CA GLY A 67 -19.01 30.95 38.18
C GLY A 67 -18.62 29.47 38.16
N VAL A 68 -17.62 29.16 37.34
CA VAL A 68 -17.02 27.83 37.24
C VAL A 68 -15.79 27.75 38.14
N PHE A 69 -15.75 26.76 39.01
CA PHE A 69 -14.73 26.55 40.03
C PHE A 69 -13.97 25.27 39.76
N VAL A 70 -12.65 25.39 39.62
CA VAL A 70 -11.77 24.29 39.25
C VAL A 70 -10.84 23.96 40.42
N PRO A 71 -10.64 22.68 40.74
CA PRO A 71 -9.74 22.25 41.81
C PRO A 71 -8.29 22.57 41.43
N LEU A 72 -7.65 23.46 42.19
CA LEU A 72 -6.30 23.93 41.91
C LEU A 72 -5.28 22.79 42.02
N GLY A 73 -5.42 21.90 43.01
CA GLY A 73 -4.52 20.78 43.21
C GLY A 73 -4.60 19.78 42.06
N GLU A 74 -5.80 19.36 41.68
CA GLU A 74 -6.02 18.46 40.55
C GLU A 74 -5.61 19.07 39.21
N LEU A 75 -5.99 20.31 38.93
CA LEU A 75 -5.55 21.03 37.74
C LEU A 75 -4.02 21.14 37.68
N SER A 76 -3.37 21.41 38.81
CA SER A 76 -1.91 21.48 38.88
C SER A 76 -1.26 20.14 38.53
N ARG A 77 -1.84 19.00 38.94
CA ARG A 77 -1.38 17.67 38.53
C ARG A 77 -1.62 17.39 37.05
N VAL A 78 -2.77 17.79 36.50
CA VAL A 78 -3.07 17.67 35.06
C VAL A 78 -2.02 18.40 34.22
N LEU A 79 -1.60 19.59 34.67
CA LEU A 79 -0.67 20.49 33.99
C LEU A 79 0.81 20.31 34.36
N ASP A 80 1.13 19.37 35.26
CA ASP A 80 2.47 19.18 35.82
C ASP A 80 3.06 20.47 36.43
N LEU A 81 2.26 21.16 37.25
CA LEU A 81 2.66 22.33 38.03
C LEU A 81 2.98 21.91 39.47
N ALA A 82 4.09 22.42 40.01
CA ALA A 82 4.54 22.15 41.37
C ALA A 82 3.78 22.99 42.40
N VAL A 83 2.46 22.80 42.48
CA VAL A 83 1.56 23.53 43.38
C VAL A 83 0.84 22.54 44.27
N GLY A 84 1.16 22.57 45.56
CA GLY A 84 0.53 21.77 46.59
C GLY A 84 -0.62 22.51 47.26
N VAL A 85 -1.66 21.79 47.64
CA VAL A 85 -2.78 22.32 48.42
C VAL A 85 -2.70 21.76 49.83
N PHE A 86 -2.84 22.63 50.84
CA PHE A 86 -2.71 22.32 52.25
C PHE A 86 -4.01 22.72 52.99
N PRO A 87 -5.03 21.84 52.99
CA PRO A 87 -6.36 22.16 53.52
C PRO A 87 -6.36 22.59 55.00
N ALA A 88 -5.54 21.94 55.83
CA ALA A 88 -5.41 22.26 57.25
C ALA A 88 -4.93 23.70 57.50
N GLN A 89 -4.12 24.25 56.58
CA GLN A 89 -3.61 25.62 56.64
C GLN A 89 -4.44 26.60 55.80
N ARG A 90 -5.49 26.11 55.13
CA ARG A 90 -6.32 26.86 54.17
C ARG A 90 -5.48 27.62 53.13
N ARG A 91 -4.44 26.97 52.61
CA ARG A 91 -3.43 27.56 51.73
C ARG A 91 -3.07 26.62 50.60
N ALA A 92 -2.69 27.17 49.46
CA ALA A 92 -1.94 26.45 48.43
C ALA A 92 -0.59 27.15 48.22
N GLU A 93 0.49 26.38 48.07
CA GLU A 93 1.83 26.93 47.86
C GLU A 93 2.64 26.06 46.89
N GLY A 94 3.57 26.72 46.20
CA GLY A 94 4.38 26.07 45.19
C GLY A 94 5.03 27.08 44.25
N TRP A 95 5.32 26.64 43.04
CA TRP A 95 5.89 27.46 41.99
C TRP A 95 5.33 27.07 40.61
N VAL A 96 5.34 28.04 39.69
CA VAL A 96 4.75 27.91 38.35
C VAL A 96 5.83 28.09 37.31
N LEU A 97 6.05 27.07 36.46
CA LEU A 97 7.11 27.00 35.43
C LEU A 97 8.54 26.89 35.99
N SER A 98 8.93 27.73 36.94
CA SER A 98 10.28 27.77 37.50
C SER A 98 10.27 28.14 39.00
N PRO A 99 11.24 27.66 39.82
CA PRO A 99 11.25 27.88 41.27
C PRO A 99 11.28 29.34 41.73
N ASP A 100 11.72 30.27 40.89
CA ASP A 100 11.71 31.72 41.11
C ASP A 100 10.30 32.32 41.00
N ARG A 101 9.36 31.65 40.33
CA ARG A 101 7.96 32.07 40.19
C ARG A 101 7.08 31.39 41.23
N GLN A 102 7.27 31.78 42.50
CA GLN A 102 6.45 31.26 43.60
C GLN A 102 4.97 31.66 43.46
N LEU A 103 4.09 30.69 43.70
CA LEU A 103 2.65 30.86 43.83
C LEU A 103 2.25 30.53 45.26
N ILE A 104 1.60 31.47 45.93
CA ILE A 104 1.00 31.29 47.24
C ILE A 104 -0.44 31.76 47.16
N VAL A 105 -1.41 30.91 47.45
CA VAL A 105 -2.83 31.28 47.59
C VAL A 105 -3.22 31.07 49.04
N ASP A 106 -3.39 32.16 49.79
CA ASP A 106 -3.73 32.13 51.21
C ASP A 106 -5.14 32.70 51.41
N LEU A 107 -6.09 31.80 51.65
CA LEU A 107 -7.49 32.17 51.88
C LEU A 107 -7.71 32.80 53.25
N ALA A 108 -6.88 32.48 54.26
CA ALA A 108 -6.99 33.09 55.58
C ALA A 108 -6.53 34.56 55.55
N ALA A 109 -5.51 34.87 54.74
CA ALA A 109 -5.05 36.23 54.49
C ALA A 109 -5.84 36.97 53.38
N GLY A 110 -6.74 36.27 52.67
CA GLY A 110 -7.54 36.81 51.56
C GLY A 110 -6.70 37.31 50.38
N ARG A 111 -5.53 36.71 50.15
CA ARG A 111 -4.53 37.19 49.18
C ARG A 111 -3.85 36.04 48.46
N ALA A 112 -3.61 36.22 47.17
CA ALA A 112 -2.77 35.36 46.36
C ALA A 112 -1.53 36.12 45.90
N THR A 113 -0.37 35.49 45.93
CA THR A 113 0.91 36.07 45.52
C THR A 113 1.50 35.23 44.41
N VAL A 114 1.83 35.86 43.28
CA VAL A 114 2.51 35.22 42.14
C VAL A 114 3.68 36.09 41.72
N ASN A 115 4.91 35.55 41.75
CA ASN A 115 6.12 36.27 41.34
C ASN A 115 6.26 37.65 42.06
N GLY A 116 5.99 37.66 43.38
CA GLY A 116 6.01 38.87 44.22
C GLY A 116 4.82 39.83 44.05
N ARG A 117 3.93 39.62 43.05
CA ARG A 117 2.72 40.41 42.86
C ARG A 117 1.59 39.88 43.73
N VAL A 118 1.08 40.73 44.63
CA VAL A 118 -0.04 40.40 45.51
C VAL A 118 -1.36 40.80 44.85
N THR A 119 -2.26 39.84 44.71
CA THR A 119 -3.62 39.97 44.19
C THR A 119 -4.61 39.68 45.32
N PRO A 120 -5.54 40.58 45.65
CA PRO A 120 -6.59 40.30 46.63
C PRO A 120 -7.56 39.24 46.09
N ILE A 121 -7.97 38.30 46.94
CA ILE A 121 -9.00 37.31 46.62
C ILE A 121 -10.34 37.87 47.08
N ALA A 122 -11.27 38.13 46.16
CA ALA A 122 -12.61 38.59 46.52
C ALA A 122 -13.42 37.47 47.18
N ALA A 123 -14.39 37.84 48.02
CA ALA A 123 -15.32 36.89 48.62
C ALA A 123 -16.03 36.07 47.53
N GLY A 124 -15.94 34.74 47.60
CA GLY A 124 -16.52 33.81 46.62
C GLY A 124 -15.69 33.54 45.36
N GLN A 125 -14.44 34.03 45.24
CA GLN A 125 -13.54 33.68 44.13
C GLN A 125 -12.77 32.38 44.36
N ALA A 126 -12.62 31.93 45.60
CA ALA A 126 -12.01 30.66 45.93
C ALA A 126 -12.58 30.15 47.25
N ALA A 127 -12.71 28.83 47.37
CA ALA A 127 -13.20 28.16 48.56
C ALA A 127 -12.53 26.79 48.71
N PHE A 128 -12.32 26.38 49.96
CA PHE A 128 -12.00 24.98 50.23
C PHE A 128 -13.27 24.16 50.20
N TYR A 129 -13.27 23.10 49.42
CA TYR A 129 -14.36 22.14 49.37
C TYR A 129 -13.77 20.73 49.32
N GLY A 130 -14.11 19.91 50.32
CA GLY A 130 -13.35 18.70 50.60
C GLY A 130 -11.88 19.02 50.92
N ASP A 131 -10.95 18.40 50.22
CA ASP A 131 -9.49 18.53 50.45
C ASP A 131 -8.75 19.27 49.32
N ASP A 132 -9.46 19.95 48.43
CA ASP A 132 -8.83 20.77 47.39
C ASP A 132 -9.29 22.23 47.50
N LEU A 133 -8.49 23.11 46.93
CA LEU A 133 -8.76 24.54 46.82
C LEU A 133 -9.44 24.78 45.47
N TYR A 134 -10.74 25.02 45.50
CA TYR A 134 -11.49 25.35 44.29
C TYR A 134 -11.38 26.84 44.02
N VAL A 135 -10.89 27.17 42.84
CA VAL A 135 -10.64 28.55 42.43
C VAL A 135 -11.46 28.85 41.18
N ARG A 136 -12.11 30.01 41.16
CA ARG A 136 -12.90 30.45 40.02
C ARG A 136 -12.01 30.73 38.82
N LEU A 137 -12.51 30.44 37.61
CA LEU A 137 -11.74 30.56 36.37
C LEU A 137 -11.06 31.93 36.16
N ASP A 138 -11.70 33.03 36.55
CA ASP A 138 -11.16 34.39 36.41
C ASP A 138 -9.92 34.60 37.30
N LEU A 139 -9.92 34.03 38.51
CA LEU A 139 -8.78 34.09 39.42
C LEU A 139 -7.68 33.12 38.97
N LEU A 140 -8.01 31.92 38.51
CA LEU A 140 -7.02 30.97 37.97
C LEU A 140 -6.23 31.54 36.80
N GLN A 141 -6.90 32.21 35.86
CA GLN A 141 -6.26 32.85 34.70
C GLN A 141 -5.38 34.06 35.07
N GLN A 142 -5.53 34.62 36.27
CA GLN A 142 -4.62 35.64 36.80
C GLN A 142 -3.40 35.03 37.50
N LEU A 143 -3.57 33.85 38.09
CA LEU A 143 -2.53 33.18 38.88
C LEU A 143 -1.62 32.29 38.03
N LEU A 144 -2.16 31.69 36.97
CA LEU A 144 -1.47 30.76 36.09
C LEU A 144 -1.34 31.35 34.67
N PRO A 145 -0.25 31.07 33.94
CA PRO A 145 -0.02 31.58 32.59
C PRO A 145 -0.83 30.79 31.55
N LEU A 146 -2.16 30.83 31.66
CA LEU A 146 -3.09 30.09 30.83
C LEU A 146 -4.45 30.80 30.73
N GLN A 147 -5.18 30.53 29.65
CA GLN A 147 -6.59 30.90 29.48
C GLN A 147 -7.46 29.65 29.58
N LEU A 148 -8.57 29.75 30.29
CA LEU A 148 -9.54 28.65 30.47
C LEU A 148 -10.90 29.09 29.96
N ARG A 149 -11.50 28.26 29.11
CA ARG A 149 -12.88 28.40 28.65
C ARG A 149 -13.63 27.12 28.98
N ALA A 150 -14.55 27.20 29.93
CA ALA A 150 -15.44 26.10 30.26
C ALA A 150 -16.73 26.23 29.45
N ASP A 151 -17.14 25.13 28.82
CA ASP A 151 -18.47 24.92 28.28
C ASP A 151 -19.19 23.87 29.13
N PRO A 152 -20.03 24.29 30.10
CA PRO A 152 -20.76 23.37 30.96
C PRO A 152 -21.77 22.48 30.20
N ALA A 153 -22.26 22.92 29.04
CA ALA A 153 -23.23 22.16 28.25
C ALA A 153 -22.56 21.05 27.44
N ALA A 154 -21.37 21.33 26.91
CA ALA A 154 -20.55 20.33 26.23
C ALA A 154 -19.70 19.48 27.20
N GLN A 155 -19.63 19.85 28.49
CA GLN A 155 -18.73 19.24 29.47
C GLN A 155 -17.25 19.27 29.04
N VAL A 156 -16.83 20.35 28.37
CA VAL A 156 -15.46 20.52 27.88
C VAL A 156 -14.85 21.80 28.43
N MET A 157 -13.62 21.72 28.94
CA MET A 157 -12.80 22.86 29.31
C MET A 157 -11.62 22.98 28.34
N GLU A 158 -11.66 24.02 27.50
CA GLU A 158 -10.58 24.36 26.59
C GLU A 158 -9.52 25.20 27.33
N LEU A 159 -8.28 24.73 27.25
CA LEU A 159 -7.13 25.34 27.90
C LEU A 159 -6.12 25.82 26.84
N THR A 160 -5.86 27.13 26.86
CA THR A 160 -4.90 27.77 25.96
C THR A 160 -3.76 28.37 26.79
N PRO A 161 -2.56 27.74 26.82
CA PRO A 161 -1.41 28.27 27.56
C PRO A 161 -0.94 29.59 26.96
N THR A 162 -0.59 30.57 27.79
CA THR A 162 0.03 31.82 27.32
C THR A 162 1.56 31.72 27.27
N GLU A 163 2.13 30.73 27.97
CA GLU A 163 3.54 30.36 27.95
C GLU A 163 3.66 28.83 27.85
N PRO A 164 4.76 28.26 27.32
CA PRO A 164 4.93 26.81 27.18
C PRO A 164 4.95 26.09 28.54
N LEU A 165 3.89 25.37 28.87
CA LEU A 165 3.74 24.62 30.12
C LEU A 165 4.58 23.32 30.12
N PRO A 166 4.92 22.75 31.30
CA PRO A 166 5.80 21.58 31.39
C PRO A 166 5.30 20.36 30.60
N PHE A 167 3.99 20.11 30.58
CA PHE A 167 3.40 19.03 29.77
C PHE A 167 3.64 19.21 28.26
N GLN A 168 3.60 20.46 27.75
CA GLN A 168 3.87 20.75 26.33
C GLN A 168 5.35 20.58 26.00
N GLN A 169 6.24 20.91 26.93
CA GLN A 169 7.67 20.69 26.78
C GLN A 169 7.99 19.18 26.76
N ARG A 170 7.29 18.37 27.56
CA ARG A 170 7.36 16.89 27.49
C ARG A 170 6.90 16.37 26.13
N GLU A 171 5.71 16.76 25.67
CA GLU A 171 5.19 16.40 24.34
C GLU A 171 6.15 16.80 23.21
N ALA A 172 6.71 18.00 23.27
CA ALA A 172 7.67 18.48 22.27
C ALA A 172 9.02 17.73 22.30
N ARG A 173 9.38 17.08 23.42
CA ARG A 173 10.53 16.17 23.51
C ARG A 173 10.20 14.79 22.93
N LEU A 174 9.03 14.23 23.25
CA LEU A 174 8.53 12.97 22.69
C LEU A 174 8.38 13.07 21.16
N ARG A 175 7.80 14.15 20.65
CA ARG A 175 7.70 14.43 19.21
C ARG A 175 9.04 14.61 18.52
N ARG A 176 10.06 15.14 19.22
CA ARG A 176 11.44 15.25 18.69
C ARG A 176 12.14 13.89 18.65
N GLN A 177 11.85 13.01 19.60
CA GLN A 177 12.34 11.63 19.58
C GLN A 177 11.62 10.80 18.49
N ALA A 178 10.31 10.96 18.31
CA ALA A 178 9.56 10.37 17.21
C ALA A 178 9.95 10.93 15.83
N GLY A 179 10.28 12.23 15.77
CA GLY A 179 10.76 12.91 14.56
C GLY A 179 12.17 12.52 14.11
N LEU A 180 12.90 11.75 14.91
CA LEU A 180 14.20 11.17 14.56
C LEU A 180 14.11 9.75 13.98
N GLY A 181 12.91 9.28 13.67
CA GLY A 181 12.68 8.14 12.79
C GLY A 181 11.66 7.15 13.34
N LEU A 182 10.37 7.42 13.10
CA LEU A 182 9.32 6.44 12.77
C LEU A 182 7.99 7.20 12.69
N LEU A 183 7.46 7.33 11.47
CA LEU A 183 6.09 7.78 11.23
C LEU A 183 5.13 6.75 11.83
N VAL A 184 4.50 7.08 12.95
CA VAL A 184 3.36 6.30 13.47
C VAL A 184 2.14 6.62 12.60
N GLY A 185 1.67 5.63 11.85
CA GLY A 185 0.43 5.71 11.06
C GLY A 185 0.18 4.56 10.06
N GLU A 186 1.22 3.83 9.64
CA GLU A 186 1.09 2.49 9.04
C GLU A 186 1.96 1.55 9.88
N ALA A 187 1.45 0.38 10.28
CA ALA A 187 2.29 -0.63 10.91
C ALA A 187 3.50 -0.91 10.01
N GLU A 188 4.72 -0.76 10.54
CA GLU A 188 5.94 -0.94 9.78
C GLU A 188 5.95 -2.36 9.17
N ALA A 189 5.94 -2.44 7.84
CA ALA A 189 5.83 -3.71 7.15
C ALA A 189 7.10 -4.53 7.37
N VAL A 190 6.95 -5.74 7.91
CA VAL A 190 8.09 -6.61 8.20
C VAL A 190 8.60 -7.25 6.91
N ALA A 191 9.87 -7.03 6.57
CA ALA A 191 10.48 -7.65 5.41
C ALA A 191 10.78 -9.14 5.67
N LEU A 192 10.26 -10.02 4.81
CA LEU A 192 10.54 -11.44 4.82
C LEU A 192 11.57 -11.78 3.74
N GLU A 193 12.68 -12.39 4.15
CA GLU A 193 13.68 -12.89 3.22
C GLU A 193 13.31 -14.30 2.71
N THR A 194 13.43 -14.50 1.40
CA THR A 194 13.22 -15.82 0.77
C THR A 194 14.52 -16.30 0.11
N PRO A 195 15.49 -16.80 0.90
CA PRO A 195 16.81 -17.17 0.37
C PRO A 195 16.68 -18.27 -0.69
N TYR A 196 17.56 -18.20 -1.69
CA TYR A 196 17.65 -19.19 -2.75
C TYR A 196 18.20 -20.51 -2.22
N ARG A 197 17.51 -21.61 -2.52
CA ARG A 197 17.91 -22.96 -2.09
C ARG A 197 18.52 -23.76 -3.24
N PRO A 198 19.35 -24.79 -2.97
CA PRO A 198 19.89 -25.65 -4.02
C PRO A 198 18.79 -26.41 -4.78
N PHE A 199 17.71 -26.76 -4.08
CA PHE A 199 16.50 -27.34 -4.64
C PHE A 199 15.31 -26.99 -3.75
N THR A 200 14.18 -26.64 -4.34
CA THR A 200 12.87 -26.73 -3.68
C THR A 200 11.96 -27.62 -4.52
N PRO A 201 11.02 -28.36 -3.89
CA PRO A 201 9.94 -28.99 -4.64
C PRO A 201 9.25 -27.96 -5.54
N PRO A 202 9.26 -28.15 -6.88
CA PRO A 202 8.72 -27.16 -7.79
C PRO A 202 7.20 -27.15 -7.72
N ALA A 203 6.60 -25.98 -7.89
CA ALA A 203 5.18 -25.87 -8.19
C ALA A 203 4.94 -26.15 -9.67
N PHE A 204 3.75 -26.64 -10.01
CA PHE A 204 3.35 -26.95 -11.37
C PHE A 204 2.03 -26.26 -11.72
N ASP A 205 1.90 -25.79 -12.95
CA ASP A 205 0.62 -25.45 -13.56
C ASP A 205 0.47 -26.27 -14.85
N VAL A 206 -0.70 -26.87 -15.05
CA VAL A 206 -1.00 -27.73 -16.19
C VAL A 206 -2.29 -27.22 -16.83
N ASN A 207 -2.24 -26.97 -18.13
CA ASN A 207 -3.43 -26.75 -18.95
C ASN A 207 -3.51 -27.86 -19.99
N ILE A 208 -4.68 -28.47 -20.12
CA ILE A 208 -4.96 -29.47 -21.14
C ILE A 208 -6.23 -29.07 -21.88
N GLY A 209 -6.24 -29.25 -23.19
CA GLY A 209 -7.33 -28.82 -24.05
C GLY A 209 -7.54 -29.76 -25.24
N GLY A 210 -8.79 -30.00 -25.58
CA GLY A 210 -9.18 -30.71 -26.79
C GLY A 210 -10.22 -29.89 -27.56
N GLN A 211 -10.11 -29.86 -28.88
CA GLN A 211 -11.11 -29.24 -29.75
C GLN A 211 -11.50 -30.19 -30.88
N LEU A 212 -12.79 -30.37 -31.05
CA LEU A 212 -13.41 -31.14 -32.13
C LEU A 212 -14.04 -30.19 -33.13
N SER A 213 -13.88 -30.48 -34.43
CA SER A 213 -14.53 -29.77 -35.53
C SER A 213 -15.34 -30.73 -36.41
N ARG A 214 -16.22 -30.16 -37.24
CA ARG A 214 -17.22 -30.86 -38.06
C ARG A 214 -16.72 -32.07 -38.86
N ASP A 215 -15.53 -32.00 -39.46
CA ASP A 215 -15.06 -33.04 -40.39
C ASP A 215 -14.23 -34.15 -39.72
N GLY A 216 -14.03 -34.09 -38.40
CA GLY A 216 -13.33 -35.13 -37.63
C GLY A 216 -11.83 -35.31 -37.96
N SER A 217 -11.32 -34.66 -39.01
CA SER A 217 -9.91 -34.65 -39.41
C SER A 217 -9.03 -33.79 -38.51
N ASP A 218 -9.61 -32.78 -37.85
CA ASP A 218 -8.88 -31.76 -37.08
C ASP A 218 -9.23 -31.85 -35.58
N LEU A 219 -8.97 -33.01 -34.98
CA LEU A 219 -8.96 -33.14 -33.52
C LEU A 219 -7.70 -32.45 -32.97
N ALA A 220 -7.84 -31.19 -32.55
CA ALA A 220 -6.75 -30.48 -31.91
C ALA A 220 -6.61 -30.93 -30.45
N ARG A 221 -5.42 -31.39 -30.05
CA ARG A 221 -5.08 -31.78 -28.68
C ARG A 221 -3.91 -30.93 -28.24
N ARG A 222 -4.10 -30.16 -27.19
CA ARG A 222 -3.14 -29.16 -26.72
C ARG A 222 -2.87 -29.37 -25.24
N TYR A 223 -1.62 -29.26 -24.83
CA TYR A 223 -1.28 -29.10 -23.42
C TYR A 223 -0.11 -28.16 -23.25
N ASP A 224 -0.08 -27.49 -22.09
CA ASP A 224 1.09 -26.81 -21.59
C ASP A 224 1.31 -27.13 -20.11
N VAL A 225 2.59 -27.30 -19.75
CA VAL A 225 3.04 -27.56 -18.39
C VAL A 225 4.08 -26.50 -18.03
N ARG A 226 3.84 -25.80 -16.92
CA ARG A 226 4.78 -24.87 -16.31
C ARG A 226 5.27 -25.45 -15.00
N ALA A 227 6.56 -25.32 -14.74
CA ALA A 227 7.19 -25.72 -13.49
C ALA A 227 8.04 -24.58 -12.96
N ALA A 228 7.97 -24.27 -11.67
CA ALA A 228 8.80 -23.23 -11.07
C ALA A 228 9.22 -23.55 -9.64
N GLY A 229 10.38 -23.07 -9.22
CA GLY A 229 10.93 -23.30 -7.88
C GLY A 229 12.34 -22.75 -7.74
N ASP A 230 13.15 -23.29 -6.83
CA ASP A 230 14.58 -23.03 -6.74
C ASP A 230 15.37 -24.25 -7.24
N LEU A 231 16.40 -24.00 -8.04
CA LEU A 231 17.36 -25.00 -8.51
C LEU A 231 18.75 -24.35 -8.64
N LEU A 232 19.79 -25.02 -8.15
CA LEU A 232 21.18 -24.53 -8.21
C LEU A 232 21.35 -23.12 -7.59
N TRP A 233 20.65 -22.87 -6.47
CA TRP A 233 20.58 -21.57 -5.82
C TRP A 233 20.04 -20.45 -6.73
N ALA A 234 19.33 -20.74 -7.80
CA ALA A 234 18.62 -19.76 -8.61
C ALA A 234 17.13 -20.09 -8.64
N GLY A 235 16.28 -19.13 -8.98
CA GLY A 235 14.90 -19.40 -9.36
C GLY A 235 14.91 -20.20 -10.66
N PHE A 236 14.13 -21.25 -10.74
CA PHE A 236 13.96 -22.09 -11.91
C PHE A 236 12.56 -21.86 -12.46
N GLU A 237 12.48 -21.67 -13.77
CA GLU A 237 11.23 -21.61 -14.53
C GLU A 237 11.37 -22.53 -15.74
N GLY A 238 10.44 -23.47 -15.89
CA GLY A 238 10.38 -24.43 -16.98
C GLY A 238 9.01 -24.38 -17.65
N TYR A 239 9.00 -24.50 -18.97
CA TYR A 239 7.80 -24.55 -19.80
C TYR A 239 7.91 -25.68 -20.81
N VAL A 240 6.82 -26.43 -20.99
CA VAL A 240 6.64 -27.40 -22.06
C VAL A 240 5.29 -27.15 -22.71
N GLY A 241 5.24 -27.00 -24.03
CA GLY A 241 4.01 -26.80 -24.79
C GLY A 241 3.91 -27.74 -25.98
N SER A 242 2.69 -28.16 -26.31
CA SER A 242 2.41 -29.01 -27.46
C SER A 242 1.91 -28.25 -28.69
N ASP A 243 2.03 -28.87 -29.87
CA ASP A 243 1.32 -28.48 -31.08
C ASP A 243 -0.16 -28.93 -31.04
N ASP A 244 -0.88 -28.74 -32.16
CA ASP A 244 -2.29 -29.14 -32.31
C ASP A 244 -2.50 -30.66 -32.35
N ARG A 245 -1.46 -31.46 -32.55
CA ARG A 245 -1.53 -32.93 -32.54
C ARG A 245 -1.22 -33.51 -31.15
N GLY A 246 -0.76 -32.67 -30.22
CA GLY A 246 -0.30 -33.07 -28.89
C GLY A 246 1.17 -33.46 -28.86
N ASP A 247 1.93 -33.24 -29.93
CA ASP A 247 3.38 -33.46 -29.94
C ASP A 247 4.07 -32.28 -29.25
N ILE A 248 5.16 -32.52 -28.50
CA ILE A 248 5.92 -31.43 -27.87
C ILE A 248 6.52 -30.54 -28.97
N GLY A 249 6.14 -29.26 -28.95
CA GLY A 249 6.57 -28.26 -29.93
C GLY A 249 7.45 -27.14 -29.36
N ASP A 250 7.48 -26.97 -28.04
CA ASP A 250 8.28 -25.94 -27.37
C ASP A 250 8.70 -26.39 -25.97
N VAL A 251 9.99 -26.26 -25.64
CA VAL A 251 10.54 -26.54 -24.30
C VAL A 251 11.51 -25.42 -23.94
N ARG A 252 11.26 -24.77 -22.81
CA ARG A 252 12.05 -23.63 -22.34
C ARG A 252 12.42 -23.78 -20.88
N VAL A 253 13.64 -23.37 -20.56
CA VAL A 253 14.19 -23.42 -19.20
C VAL A 253 14.97 -22.16 -18.92
N MET A 254 14.72 -21.56 -17.76
CA MET A 254 15.38 -20.35 -17.30
C MET A 254 15.79 -20.49 -15.83
N LEU A 255 17.04 -20.12 -15.53
CA LEU A 255 17.53 -19.92 -14.18
C LEU A 255 17.67 -18.41 -13.93
N THR A 256 17.07 -17.89 -12.87
CA THR A 256 17.03 -16.46 -12.57
C THR A 256 17.47 -16.13 -11.15
N ARG A 257 18.24 -15.06 -11.03
CA ARG A 257 18.50 -14.38 -9.77
C ARG A 257 17.87 -13.00 -9.85
N LYS A 258 17.18 -12.62 -8.78
CA LYS A 258 16.48 -11.35 -8.65
C LYS A 258 16.60 -10.86 -7.21
N ASP A 259 16.98 -9.60 -7.08
CA ASP A 259 17.02 -8.88 -5.82
C ASP A 259 16.79 -7.37 -6.10
N PRO A 260 15.67 -6.78 -5.66
CA PRO A 260 15.43 -5.34 -5.79
C PRO A 260 16.51 -4.47 -5.13
N GLY A 261 17.20 -4.98 -4.10
CA GLY A 261 18.28 -4.31 -3.38
C GLY A 261 19.62 -4.30 -4.11
N GLY A 262 19.72 -4.93 -5.29
CA GLY A 262 20.92 -4.87 -6.13
C GLY A 262 22.02 -5.88 -5.78
N ARG A 263 21.70 -6.99 -5.10
CA ARG A 263 22.64 -8.06 -4.74
C ARG A 263 22.29 -9.41 -5.37
N ALA A 264 21.68 -9.41 -6.56
CA ALA A 264 21.23 -10.62 -7.25
C ALA A 264 22.36 -11.65 -7.48
N LEU A 265 23.59 -11.19 -7.76
CA LEU A 265 24.79 -12.02 -7.89
C LEU A 265 25.78 -11.85 -6.71
N GLY A 266 25.30 -11.42 -5.54
CA GLY A 266 26.15 -11.19 -4.36
C GLY A 266 27.15 -10.07 -4.57
N LEU A 267 28.46 -10.38 -4.52
CA LEU A 267 29.55 -9.39 -4.69
C LEU A 267 29.59 -8.74 -6.08
N LEU A 268 29.10 -9.45 -7.11
CA LEU A 268 28.99 -8.91 -8.46
C LEU A 268 27.82 -7.90 -8.60
N GLY A 269 26.97 -7.80 -7.57
CA GLY A 269 25.81 -6.91 -7.54
C GLY A 269 24.71 -7.32 -8.51
N GLY A 270 23.97 -6.33 -9.00
CA GLY A 270 22.90 -6.51 -9.99
C GLY A 270 21.52 -6.69 -9.35
N THR A 271 20.49 -6.26 -10.06
CA THR A 271 19.09 -6.43 -9.66
C THR A 271 18.49 -7.70 -10.24
N ARG A 272 18.95 -8.11 -11.44
CA ARG A 272 18.58 -9.37 -12.09
C ARG A 272 19.73 -9.97 -12.88
N ALA A 273 19.77 -11.29 -12.90
CA ALA A 273 20.60 -12.06 -13.82
C ALA A 273 19.86 -13.33 -14.20
N GLY A 274 20.15 -13.90 -15.37
CA GLY A 274 19.64 -15.21 -15.71
C GLY A 274 20.37 -15.89 -16.85
N LEU A 275 20.07 -17.17 -16.98
CA LEU A 275 20.70 -18.15 -17.84
C LEU A 275 19.64 -19.08 -18.42
N GLY A 276 19.77 -19.48 -19.68
CA GLY A 276 18.82 -20.36 -20.37
C GLY A 276 18.04 -19.59 -21.44
N ASP A 277 16.75 -19.81 -21.56
CA ASP A 277 15.87 -19.12 -22.51
C ASP A 277 15.52 -17.71 -22.03
N VAL A 278 16.38 -16.76 -22.36
CA VAL A 278 16.34 -15.39 -21.85
C VAL A 278 16.06 -14.38 -22.97
N PHE A 279 15.93 -13.11 -22.62
CA PHE A 279 15.86 -12.02 -23.57
C PHE A 279 17.11 -11.14 -23.46
N SER A 280 17.68 -10.76 -24.60
CA SER A 280 18.72 -9.72 -24.62
C SER A 280 18.11 -8.36 -24.24
N PRO A 281 18.87 -7.46 -23.59
CA PRO A 281 18.42 -6.10 -23.37
C PRO A 281 18.28 -5.35 -24.71
N SER A 282 17.39 -4.36 -24.74
CA SER A 282 17.27 -3.42 -25.86
C SER A 282 18.22 -2.24 -25.67
N MET A 283 18.77 -1.72 -26.77
CA MET A 283 19.45 -0.42 -26.78
C MET A 283 18.43 0.70 -26.98
N ALA A 284 18.89 1.95 -26.82
CA ALA A 284 18.12 3.14 -27.16
C ALA A 284 17.89 3.32 -28.67
N MET A 285 18.83 2.80 -29.46
CA MET A 285 18.86 2.82 -30.92
C MET A 285 19.74 1.66 -31.41
N GLY A 286 19.33 1.00 -32.50
CA GLY A 286 20.06 -0.13 -33.07
C GLY A 286 19.45 -1.46 -32.67
N ALA A 287 20.13 -2.22 -31.79
CA ALA A 287 19.71 -3.56 -31.42
C ALA A 287 18.49 -3.55 -30.48
N ALA A 288 17.41 -4.23 -30.88
CA ALA A 288 16.25 -4.46 -30.01
C ALA A 288 16.45 -5.67 -29.09
N GLY A 289 15.64 -5.75 -28.03
CA GLY A 289 15.62 -6.92 -27.16
C GLY A 289 14.98 -8.12 -27.84
N TYR A 290 15.66 -9.28 -27.83
CA TYR A 290 15.25 -10.48 -28.59
C TYR A 290 15.38 -11.75 -27.75
N ALA A 291 14.50 -12.74 -27.99
CA ALA A 291 14.50 -14.00 -27.26
C ALA A 291 15.61 -14.96 -27.75
N GLY A 292 16.21 -15.72 -26.85
CA GLY A 292 17.11 -16.81 -27.23
C GLY A 292 17.81 -17.45 -26.04
N ARG A 293 18.46 -18.58 -26.28
CA ARG A 293 19.30 -19.24 -25.30
C ARG A 293 20.55 -18.39 -25.03
N GLY A 294 20.83 -18.11 -23.77
CA GLY A 294 22.05 -17.43 -23.37
C GLY A 294 22.02 -16.90 -21.95
N VAL A 295 22.62 -15.74 -21.74
CA VAL A 295 22.70 -15.06 -20.44
C VAL A 295 22.25 -13.61 -20.53
N PHE A 296 21.71 -13.10 -19.44
CA PHE A 296 21.51 -11.67 -19.24
C PHE A 296 21.88 -11.23 -17.82
N TYR A 297 22.24 -9.97 -17.68
CA TYR A 297 22.55 -9.32 -16.41
C TYR A 297 22.06 -7.87 -16.45
N THR A 298 21.52 -7.38 -15.34
CA THR A 298 21.21 -5.97 -15.18
C THR A 298 21.34 -5.51 -13.73
N SER A 299 21.87 -4.30 -13.53
CA SER A 299 21.84 -3.56 -12.27
C SER A 299 20.88 -2.38 -12.27
N ALA A 300 20.08 -2.21 -13.33
CA ALA A 300 19.09 -1.15 -13.41
C ALA A 300 17.95 -1.42 -12.40
N PRO A 301 17.36 -0.37 -11.78
CA PRO A 301 16.22 -0.54 -10.87
C PRO A 301 15.05 -1.25 -11.57
N LEU A 302 14.34 -2.11 -10.84
CA LEU A 302 13.29 -2.97 -11.40
C LEU A 302 12.07 -2.21 -11.92
N GLU A 303 11.82 -0.99 -11.41
CA GLU A 303 10.59 -0.23 -11.62
C GLU A 303 10.81 1.16 -12.25
N SER A 304 12.05 1.55 -12.56
CA SER A 304 12.35 2.82 -13.23
C SER A 304 12.43 2.65 -14.74
N LEU A 305 11.62 3.39 -15.50
CA LEU A 305 11.68 3.43 -16.96
C LEU A 305 12.04 4.83 -17.47
N ASP A 306 12.81 4.88 -18.54
CA ASP A 306 13.26 6.11 -19.20
C ASP A 306 12.71 6.24 -20.63
N LEU A 307 12.88 7.42 -21.22
CA LEU A 307 12.48 7.68 -22.60
C LEU A 307 13.25 6.83 -23.63
N ALA A 308 14.37 6.21 -23.26
CA ALA A 308 15.23 5.50 -24.22
C ALA A 308 14.92 4.02 -24.32
N THR A 309 14.48 3.42 -23.23
CA THR A 309 14.17 2.00 -23.17
C THR A 309 12.68 1.83 -23.41
N PRO A 310 12.24 1.31 -24.56
CA PRO A 310 10.84 0.99 -24.75
C PRO A 310 10.38 -0.03 -23.70
N LEU A 311 9.20 0.20 -23.13
CA LEU A 311 8.58 -0.80 -22.28
C LEU A 311 8.07 -1.94 -23.16
N ASN A 312 8.73 -3.09 -23.11
CA ASN A 312 8.24 -4.31 -23.71
C ASN A 312 7.64 -5.17 -22.60
N LEU A 313 6.34 -5.46 -22.68
CA LEU A 313 5.67 -6.36 -21.75
C LEU A 313 5.61 -7.74 -22.39
N ARG A 314 6.29 -8.69 -21.75
CA ARG A 314 6.38 -10.08 -22.18
C ARG A 314 6.02 -10.97 -21.02
N GLY A 315 5.42 -12.10 -21.33
CA GLY A 315 5.16 -13.14 -20.36
C GLY A 315 4.50 -14.33 -21.02
N GLU A 316 4.27 -15.36 -20.23
CA GLU A 316 3.60 -16.57 -20.70
C GLU A 316 2.11 -16.30 -20.91
N LEU A 317 1.59 -16.78 -22.04
CA LEU A 317 0.18 -16.71 -22.42
C LEU A 317 -0.28 -18.15 -22.70
N ALA A 318 -1.21 -18.66 -21.89
CA ALA A 318 -1.68 -20.02 -22.03
C ALA A 318 -2.40 -20.23 -23.38
N LEU A 319 -2.49 -21.48 -23.83
CA LEU A 319 -3.15 -21.80 -25.10
C LEU A 319 -4.63 -21.43 -25.02
N GLY A 320 -5.09 -20.60 -25.96
CA GLY A 320 -6.45 -20.06 -25.98
C GLY A 320 -6.69 -18.93 -24.96
N GLU A 321 -5.68 -18.43 -24.26
CA GLU A 321 -5.76 -17.17 -23.51
C GLU A 321 -5.54 -16.01 -24.49
N GLU A 322 -6.34 -14.96 -24.36
CA GLU A 322 -6.11 -13.65 -24.96
C GLU A 322 -5.69 -12.68 -23.87
N VAL A 323 -4.96 -11.63 -24.23
CA VAL A 323 -4.56 -10.58 -23.28
C VAL A 323 -4.82 -9.22 -23.88
N GLU A 324 -5.45 -8.35 -23.09
CA GLU A 324 -5.64 -6.93 -23.38
C GLU A 324 -4.67 -6.11 -22.51
N LEU A 325 -4.06 -5.09 -23.10
CA LEU A 325 -3.18 -4.14 -22.44
C LEU A 325 -3.88 -2.79 -22.32
N TYR A 326 -4.15 -2.35 -21.09
CA TYR A 326 -4.65 -1.02 -20.78
C TYR A 326 -3.53 -0.16 -20.19
N VAL A 327 -3.44 1.10 -20.62
CA VAL A 327 -2.56 2.11 -20.03
C VAL A 327 -3.39 3.33 -19.68
N ASN A 328 -3.40 3.70 -18.40
CA ASN A 328 -4.22 4.79 -17.85
C ASN A 328 -5.70 4.64 -18.21
N GLU A 329 -6.24 3.43 -18.01
CA GLU A 329 -7.61 3.00 -18.35
C GLU A 329 -7.98 3.03 -19.84
N VAL A 330 -7.03 3.34 -20.73
CA VAL A 330 -7.23 3.30 -22.17
C VAL A 330 -6.67 1.98 -22.71
N LEU A 331 -7.50 1.16 -23.36
CA LEU A 331 -7.05 -0.03 -24.08
C LEU A 331 -6.03 0.41 -25.14
N GLN A 332 -4.82 -0.15 -25.11
CA GLN A 332 -3.72 0.18 -26.03
C GLN A 332 -3.52 -0.92 -27.08
N ALA A 333 -3.56 -2.18 -26.67
CA ALA A 333 -3.34 -3.32 -27.54
C ALA A 333 -4.07 -4.56 -27.02
N ALA A 334 -4.28 -5.53 -27.88
CA ALA A 334 -4.76 -6.86 -27.51
C ALA A 334 -4.04 -7.92 -28.35
N GLN A 335 -3.79 -9.08 -27.75
CA GLN A 335 -3.23 -10.25 -28.41
C GLN A 335 -4.15 -11.44 -28.16
N THR A 336 -4.77 -11.95 -29.22
CA THR A 336 -5.81 -12.99 -29.15
C THR A 336 -5.26 -14.42 -29.28
N SER A 337 -3.96 -14.58 -29.51
CA SER A 337 -3.31 -15.89 -29.59
C SER A 337 -1.84 -15.79 -29.20
N PRO A 338 -1.30 -16.80 -28.49
CA PRO A 338 0.11 -16.81 -28.10
C PRO A 338 1.03 -16.99 -29.32
N ILE A 339 2.18 -16.32 -29.30
CA ILE A 339 3.30 -16.57 -30.23
C ILE A 339 4.31 -17.39 -29.44
N GLN A 340 4.51 -18.67 -29.81
CA GLN A 340 5.36 -19.60 -29.06
C GLN A 340 5.02 -19.60 -27.54
N GLY A 341 3.74 -19.72 -27.19
CA GLY A 341 3.29 -19.75 -25.78
C GLY A 341 3.42 -18.44 -25.00
N ARG A 342 3.79 -17.31 -25.64
CA ARG A 342 3.99 -16.01 -24.98
C ARG A 342 3.10 -14.92 -25.54
N TYR A 343 2.79 -13.95 -24.69
CA TYR A 343 2.34 -12.62 -25.13
C TYR A 343 3.54 -11.68 -25.22
N GLU A 344 3.46 -10.76 -26.18
CA GLU A 344 4.49 -9.74 -26.38
C GLU A 344 3.85 -8.44 -26.85
N PHE A 345 3.79 -7.47 -25.94
CA PHE A 345 3.49 -6.08 -26.28
C PHE A 345 4.79 -5.29 -26.36
N LEU A 346 5.22 -5.01 -27.58
CA LEU A 346 6.40 -4.19 -27.85
C LEU A 346 6.04 -2.70 -27.79
N ASN A 347 6.99 -1.88 -27.33
CA ASN A 347 6.89 -0.42 -27.39
C ASN A 347 5.60 0.12 -26.74
N VAL A 348 5.25 -0.38 -25.54
CA VAL A 348 4.05 0.03 -24.80
C VAL A 348 4.06 1.55 -24.57
N PRO A 349 2.99 2.26 -25.00
CA PRO A 349 3.05 3.71 -25.04
C PRO A 349 2.66 4.32 -23.68
N LEU A 350 3.62 4.99 -23.05
CA LEU A 350 3.50 5.58 -21.71
C LEU A 350 3.30 7.10 -21.78
N ALA A 351 2.49 7.64 -20.88
CA ALA A 351 2.36 9.08 -20.64
C ALA A 351 3.45 9.55 -19.67
N TYR A 352 3.87 10.81 -19.74
CA TYR A 352 4.84 11.39 -18.81
C TYR A 352 4.32 11.41 -17.36
N GLY A 353 5.05 10.82 -16.42
CA GLY A 353 4.71 10.65 -15.01
C GLY A 353 4.22 9.23 -14.67
N LEU A 354 3.34 9.12 -13.68
CA LEU A 354 2.79 7.84 -13.22
C LEU A 354 1.84 7.26 -14.27
N ASN A 355 2.10 6.02 -14.67
CA ASN A 355 1.24 5.22 -15.53
C ASN A 355 0.69 4.03 -14.76
N THR A 356 -0.60 3.77 -14.91
CA THR A 356 -1.21 2.52 -14.46
C THR A 356 -1.38 1.61 -15.66
N ILE A 357 -0.62 0.52 -15.68
CA ILE A 357 -0.66 -0.49 -16.72
C ILE A 357 -1.46 -1.66 -16.19
N ARG A 358 -2.44 -2.12 -16.94
CA ARG A 358 -3.35 -3.19 -16.55
C ARG A 358 -3.41 -4.20 -17.68
N LEU A 359 -2.83 -5.38 -17.44
CA LEU A 359 -2.94 -6.52 -18.34
C LEU A 359 -4.14 -7.34 -17.91
N VAL A 360 -5.16 -7.44 -18.77
CA VAL A 360 -6.34 -8.27 -18.52
C VAL A 360 -6.24 -9.47 -19.42
N PHE A 361 -6.00 -10.62 -18.83
CA PHE A 361 -5.98 -11.87 -19.56
C PHE A 361 -7.36 -12.48 -19.51
N TYR A 362 -7.89 -12.86 -20.68
CA TYR A 362 -9.12 -13.63 -20.79
C TYR A 362 -8.74 -15.02 -21.25
N GLY A 363 -8.97 -16.03 -20.41
CA GLY A 363 -8.90 -17.40 -20.87
C GLY A 363 -10.03 -17.69 -21.85
N SER A 364 -9.80 -18.55 -22.84
CA SER A 364 -10.86 -19.18 -23.67
C SER A 364 -11.91 -19.88 -22.83
N GLN A 365 -11.63 -20.07 -21.56
CA GLN A 365 -12.51 -20.59 -20.54
C GLN A 365 -13.50 -19.57 -19.97
N GLY A 366 -13.35 -18.26 -20.21
CA GLY A 366 -14.16 -17.20 -19.56
C GLY A 366 -13.56 -16.66 -18.26
N GLN A 367 -12.33 -17.06 -17.90
CA GLN A 367 -11.63 -16.47 -16.76
C GLN A 367 -11.03 -15.13 -17.14
N SER A 368 -11.17 -14.12 -16.29
CA SER A 368 -10.33 -12.94 -16.35
C SER A 368 -9.34 -12.97 -15.19
N ARG A 369 -8.06 -12.73 -15.47
CA ARG A 369 -7.08 -12.35 -14.45
C ARG A 369 -6.50 -11.00 -14.82
N GLU A 370 -6.23 -10.20 -13.82
CA GLU A 370 -5.71 -8.86 -14.01
C GLU A 370 -4.36 -8.72 -13.33
N VAL A 371 -3.38 -8.18 -14.06
CA VAL A 371 -2.07 -7.80 -13.53
C VAL A 371 -1.93 -6.30 -13.68
N VAL A 372 -2.00 -5.58 -12.56
CA VAL A 372 -1.82 -4.13 -12.50
C VAL A 372 -0.38 -3.80 -12.10
N ARG A 373 0.28 -2.96 -12.89
CA ARG A 373 1.62 -2.42 -12.62
C ARG A 373 1.56 -0.91 -12.67
N ARG A 374 2.06 -0.25 -11.62
CA ARG A 374 2.22 1.20 -11.60
C ARG A 374 3.67 1.52 -11.92
N ILE A 375 3.90 2.25 -13.01
CA ILE A 375 5.23 2.58 -13.51
C ILE A 375 5.36 4.09 -13.59
N ASN A 376 6.40 4.65 -12.99
CA ASN A 376 6.72 6.06 -13.16
C ASN A 376 7.63 6.22 -14.39
N PHE A 377 7.13 6.92 -15.41
CA PHE A 377 7.85 7.21 -16.65
C PHE A 377 8.31 8.66 -16.64
N GLY A 378 9.62 8.88 -16.56
CA GLY A 378 10.16 10.23 -16.34
C GLY A 378 11.45 10.50 -17.11
N SER A 379 12.30 11.37 -16.55
CA SER A 379 13.61 11.72 -17.10
C SER A 379 14.61 10.57 -17.13
N GLY A 380 14.33 9.48 -16.39
CA GLY A 380 15.19 8.30 -16.38
C GLY A 380 16.59 8.56 -15.82
N GLN A 381 16.77 9.65 -15.07
CA GLN A 381 18.05 10.00 -14.47
C GLN A 381 18.37 9.04 -13.33
N LEU A 382 19.61 8.57 -13.31
CA LEU A 382 20.19 7.88 -12.17
C LEU A 382 20.67 8.90 -11.14
N GLU A 383 20.66 8.52 -9.86
CA GLU A 383 21.24 9.37 -8.81
C GLU A 383 22.74 9.62 -9.10
N PRO A 384 23.29 10.79 -8.70
CA PRO A 384 24.72 11.07 -8.89
C PRO A 384 25.60 9.95 -8.35
N GLY A 385 26.54 9.48 -9.16
CA GLY A 385 27.46 8.40 -8.82
C GLY A 385 26.90 6.98 -8.99
N ARG A 386 25.60 6.80 -9.30
CA ARG A 386 25.04 5.47 -9.61
C ARG A 386 25.41 5.03 -11.02
N LEU A 387 25.80 3.77 -11.14
CA LEU A 387 26.05 3.07 -12.41
C LEU A 387 25.01 1.97 -12.62
N ALA A 388 24.26 2.03 -13.70
CA ALA A 388 23.39 0.95 -14.16
C ALA A 388 24.02 0.26 -15.38
N LEU A 389 24.15 -1.05 -15.31
CA LEU A 389 24.68 -1.89 -16.38
C LEU A 389 23.58 -2.80 -16.89
N ARG A 390 23.55 -3.04 -18.20
CA ARG A 390 22.73 -4.08 -18.82
C ARG A 390 23.63 -4.85 -19.78
N PHE A 391 23.58 -6.17 -19.71
CA PHE A 391 24.35 -7.06 -20.55
C PHE A 391 23.48 -8.24 -20.97
N GLY A 392 23.62 -8.68 -22.21
CA GLY A 392 23.05 -9.94 -22.66
C GLY A 392 23.85 -10.52 -23.82
N ALA A 393 23.99 -11.84 -23.82
CA ALA A 393 24.62 -12.61 -24.88
C ALA A 393 23.75 -13.84 -25.14
N VAL A 394 23.13 -13.90 -26.31
CA VAL A 394 22.15 -14.94 -26.67
C VAL A 394 22.36 -15.45 -28.09
N GLU A 395 21.99 -16.70 -28.33
CA GLU A 395 21.74 -17.23 -29.68
C GLU A 395 20.30 -16.89 -30.07
N GLN A 396 20.12 -15.88 -30.93
CA GLN A 396 18.80 -15.32 -31.20
C GLN A 396 17.85 -16.36 -31.80
N GLY A 397 16.63 -16.46 -31.27
CA GLY A 397 15.59 -17.37 -31.75
C GLY A 397 15.85 -18.86 -31.51
N ALA A 398 16.96 -19.23 -30.86
CA ALA A 398 17.24 -20.61 -30.48
C ALA A 398 16.80 -20.88 -29.04
N ALA A 399 16.11 -21.99 -28.80
CA ALA A 399 15.75 -22.43 -27.45
C ALA A 399 16.86 -23.30 -26.84
N VAL A 400 16.85 -23.47 -25.51
CA VAL A 400 17.78 -24.40 -24.83
C VAL A 400 17.59 -25.82 -25.32
N PHE A 401 16.34 -26.24 -25.46
CA PHE A 401 15.95 -27.53 -26.01
C PHE A 401 15.24 -27.29 -27.34
N ASP A 402 15.84 -27.76 -28.42
CA ASP A 402 15.26 -27.66 -29.76
C ASP A 402 14.37 -28.88 -30.00
N VAL A 403 13.05 -28.68 -29.99
CA VAL A 403 12.04 -29.73 -30.10
C VAL A 403 10.93 -29.28 -31.06
N GLY A 404 10.36 -30.25 -31.79
CA GLY A 404 9.31 -29.98 -32.77
C GLY A 404 9.82 -29.37 -34.08
N GLN A 405 8.89 -28.91 -34.93
CA GLN A 405 9.22 -28.14 -36.13
C GLN A 405 9.09 -26.65 -35.82
N ALA A 406 10.18 -26.03 -35.36
CA ALA A 406 10.19 -24.58 -35.17
C ALA A 406 10.02 -23.88 -36.54
N PRO A 407 9.21 -22.81 -36.63
CA PRO A 407 9.19 -21.98 -37.83
C PRO A 407 10.61 -21.49 -38.13
N SER A 408 11.05 -21.58 -39.38
CA SER A 408 12.37 -21.07 -39.79
C SER A 408 12.40 -19.55 -39.64
N VAL A 409 12.94 -19.06 -38.51
CA VAL A 409 13.15 -17.63 -38.28
C VAL A 409 14.47 -17.21 -38.94
N PRO A 410 14.49 -16.13 -39.76
CA PRO A 410 15.74 -15.61 -40.32
C PRO A 410 16.79 -15.36 -39.23
N ASN A 411 18.03 -15.79 -39.49
CA ASN A 411 19.15 -15.61 -38.57
C ASN A 411 18.97 -16.29 -37.19
N GLN A 412 18.13 -17.32 -37.08
CA GLN A 412 18.08 -18.19 -35.91
C GLN A 412 19.48 -18.75 -35.55
N GLY A 413 19.79 -18.82 -34.26
CA GLY A 413 21.06 -19.33 -33.74
C GLY A 413 22.24 -18.37 -33.89
N ARG A 414 22.05 -17.18 -34.48
CA ARG A 414 23.12 -16.17 -34.56
C ARG A 414 23.36 -15.50 -33.21
N SER A 415 24.62 -15.20 -32.91
CA SER A 415 24.98 -14.50 -31.68
C SER A 415 24.47 -13.06 -31.68
N ARG A 416 23.69 -12.70 -30.66
CA ARG A 416 23.34 -11.31 -30.30
C ARG A 416 23.95 -10.99 -28.95
N ILE A 417 24.87 -10.03 -28.93
CA ILE A 417 25.54 -9.52 -27.73
C ILE A 417 25.18 -8.04 -27.60
N VAL A 418 24.69 -7.62 -26.44
CA VAL A 418 24.33 -6.22 -26.15
C VAL A 418 24.87 -5.87 -24.77
N ALA A 419 25.56 -4.73 -24.67
CA ALA A 419 26.04 -4.16 -23.42
C ALA A 419 25.71 -2.68 -23.37
N THR A 420 25.08 -2.21 -22.31
CA THR A 420 24.84 -0.78 -22.06
C THR A 420 25.25 -0.40 -20.64
N ALA A 421 25.71 0.83 -20.48
CA ALA A 421 26.12 1.42 -19.22
C ALA A 421 25.54 2.83 -19.12
N GLU A 422 24.91 3.14 -17.99
CA GLU A 422 24.34 4.44 -17.68
C GLU A 422 24.94 4.94 -16.36
N TYR A 423 25.42 6.17 -16.33
CA TYR A 423 26.08 6.77 -15.16
C TYR A 423 25.45 8.11 -14.81
N GLY A 424 24.93 8.23 -13.59
CA GLY A 424 24.38 9.48 -13.05
C GLY A 424 25.51 10.48 -12.80
N LEU A 425 25.64 11.49 -13.66
CA LEU A 425 26.70 12.51 -13.53
C LEU A 425 26.28 13.59 -12.53
N THR A 426 25.03 14.05 -12.64
CA THR A 426 24.41 15.02 -11.73
C THR A 426 22.94 14.62 -11.50
N PRO A 427 22.21 15.22 -10.54
CA PRO A 427 20.80 14.90 -10.35
C PRO A 427 19.95 15.15 -11.60
N ALA A 428 20.46 16.00 -12.52
CA ALA A 428 19.78 16.41 -13.75
C ALA A 428 20.41 15.83 -15.03
N LEU A 429 21.45 14.98 -14.95
CA LEU A 429 22.15 14.48 -16.14
C LEU A 429 22.71 13.07 -15.90
N THR A 430 22.34 12.14 -16.78
CA THR A 430 22.90 10.80 -16.87
C THR A 430 23.53 10.60 -18.24
N LEU A 431 24.74 10.04 -18.25
CA LEU A 431 25.44 9.65 -19.47
C LEU A 431 25.14 8.18 -19.77
N ALA A 432 24.90 7.85 -21.03
CA ALA A 432 24.69 6.49 -21.50
C ALA A 432 25.73 6.13 -22.55
N ALA A 433 26.23 4.91 -22.51
CA ALA A 433 27.07 4.32 -23.54
C ALA A 433 26.60 2.88 -23.80
N GLY A 434 26.78 2.40 -25.02
CA GLY A 434 26.39 1.04 -25.38
C GLY A 434 27.17 0.49 -26.55
N ALA A 435 27.21 -0.83 -26.64
CA ALA A 435 27.75 -1.57 -27.76
C ALA A 435 26.91 -2.82 -28.00
N ALA A 436 26.74 -3.19 -29.26
CA ALA A 436 26.08 -4.42 -29.62
C ALA A 436 26.68 -5.07 -30.85
N ARG A 437 26.53 -6.39 -30.93
CA ARG A 437 26.71 -7.19 -32.14
C ARG A 437 25.46 -8.03 -32.33
N TYR A 438 24.80 -7.93 -33.47
CA TYR A 438 23.57 -8.67 -33.73
C TYR A 438 23.39 -8.93 -35.23
N SER A 439 22.50 -9.85 -35.58
CA SER A 439 22.13 -10.13 -36.97
C SER A 439 20.71 -9.64 -37.21
N PRO A 440 20.52 -8.49 -37.89
CA PRO A 440 19.19 -8.02 -38.25
C PRO A 440 18.43 -9.06 -39.09
N GLU A 441 17.11 -8.99 -39.15
CA GLU A 441 16.31 -9.93 -39.96
C GLU A 441 16.66 -9.90 -41.45
N THR A 442 17.07 -8.72 -41.94
CA THR A 442 17.55 -8.51 -43.31
C THR A 442 18.92 -7.84 -43.31
N GLY A 443 19.86 -8.38 -44.08
CA GLY A 443 21.20 -7.81 -44.27
C GLY A 443 22.29 -8.51 -43.45
N PRO A 444 23.53 -8.01 -43.52
CA PRO A 444 24.66 -8.60 -42.79
C PRO A 444 24.57 -8.30 -41.29
N ALA A 445 25.26 -9.11 -40.49
CA ALA A 445 25.47 -8.84 -39.07
C ALA A 445 26.11 -7.45 -38.87
N ARG A 446 25.68 -6.78 -37.80
CA ARG A 446 26.11 -5.42 -37.46
C ARG A 446 26.81 -5.42 -36.12
N THR A 447 27.90 -4.68 -36.03
CA THR A 447 28.52 -4.27 -34.78
C THR A 447 28.32 -2.77 -34.63
N LEU A 448 27.74 -2.31 -33.53
CA LEU A 448 27.48 -0.88 -33.33
C LEU A 448 27.89 -0.41 -31.95
N GLY A 449 28.22 0.88 -31.86
CA GLY A 449 28.41 1.61 -30.63
C GLY A 449 27.42 2.76 -30.53
N SER A 450 27.01 3.10 -29.31
CA SER A 450 26.09 4.20 -29.03
C SER A 450 26.55 5.05 -27.85
N LEU A 451 26.25 6.35 -27.91
CA LEU A 451 26.39 7.30 -26.82
C LEU A 451 25.06 8.01 -26.62
N GLY A 452 24.70 8.33 -25.38
CA GLY A 452 23.45 9.00 -25.09
C GLY A 452 23.54 9.92 -23.87
N LEU A 453 22.63 10.89 -23.84
CA LEU A 453 22.40 11.77 -22.71
C LEU A 453 20.95 11.62 -22.27
N ARG A 454 20.71 11.57 -20.95
CA ARG A 454 19.38 11.66 -20.33
C ARG A 454 19.39 12.84 -19.40
N GLY A 455 18.44 13.75 -19.57
CA GLY A 455 18.42 15.00 -18.83
C GLY A 455 17.01 15.49 -18.53
N SER A 456 16.97 16.62 -17.84
CA SER A 456 15.75 17.37 -17.57
C SER A 456 16.00 18.84 -17.89
N LEU A 457 15.25 19.38 -18.84
CA LEU A 457 15.22 20.80 -19.18
C LEU A 457 14.02 21.43 -18.47
N GLY A 458 14.22 21.92 -17.25
CA GLY A 458 13.13 22.36 -16.39
C GLY A 458 12.21 21.20 -16.01
N ALA A 459 10.90 21.34 -16.27
CA ALA A 459 9.91 20.29 -16.02
C ALA A 459 9.86 19.18 -17.10
N ALA A 460 10.60 19.35 -18.20
CA ALA A 460 10.62 18.42 -19.32
C ALA A 460 11.80 17.45 -19.23
N ALA A 461 11.55 16.17 -19.41
CA ALA A 461 12.57 15.15 -19.66
C ALA A 461 13.11 15.28 -21.09
N SER A 462 14.43 15.12 -21.25
CA SER A 462 15.11 15.20 -22.54
C SER A 462 16.09 14.05 -22.75
N GLN A 463 16.27 13.67 -24.01
CA GLN A 463 17.13 12.58 -24.43
C GLN A 463 17.81 12.90 -25.75
N LEU A 464 19.08 12.52 -25.86
CA LEU A 464 19.85 12.50 -27.10
C LEU A 464 20.55 11.15 -27.20
N ASP A 465 20.55 10.53 -28.38
CA ASP A 465 21.33 9.33 -28.68
C ASP A 465 22.04 9.47 -30.02
N LEU A 466 23.25 8.94 -30.07
CA LEU A 466 24.10 8.83 -31.24
C LEU A 466 24.48 7.36 -31.37
N ALA A 467 24.39 6.80 -32.57
CA ALA A 467 24.81 5.43 -32.83
C ALA A 467 25.59 5.33 -34.15
N PHE A 468 26.55 4.42 -34.19
CA PHE A 468 27.41 4.17 -35.36
C PHE A 468 27.63 2.66 -35.50
N ASP A 469 27.54 2.14 -36.72
CA ASP A 469 27.78 0.72 -37.02
C ASP A 469 29.04 0.48 -37.88
N ASP A 470 29.48 -0.77 -37.91
CA ASP A 470 30.65 -1.27 -38.64
C ASP A 470 30.47 -1.32 -40.18
N GLN A 471 29.28 -0.99 -40.68
CA GLN A 471 29.00 -0.85 -42.11
C GLN A 471 29.01 0.62 -42.55
N GLY A 472 29.38 1.55 -41.67
CA GLY A 472 29.41 2.99 -41.94
C GLY A 472 28.06 3.69 -41.75
N GLY A 473 27.07 3.00 -41.19
CA GLY A 473 25.78 3.56 -40.81
C GLY A 473 25.88 4.42 -39.54
N SER A 474 25.06 5.47 -39.47
CA SER A 474 24.92 6.27 -38.25
C SER A 474 23.47 6.66 -38.00
N GLY A 475 23.15 6.95 -36.74
CA GLY A 475 21.84 7.40 -36.32
C GLY A 475 21.93 8.46 -35.22
N VAL A 476 21.01 9.43 -35.26
CA VAL A 476 20.83 10.44 -34.22
C VAL A 476 19.38 10.46 -33.78
N GLY A 477 19.14 10.34 -32.47
CA GLY A 477 17.83 10.31 -31.86
C GLY A 477 17.66 11.43 -30.84
N LEU A 478 16.50 12.09 -30.84
CA LEU A 478 16.09 13.10 -29.87
C LEU A 478 14.75 12.70 -29.26
N GLY A 479 14.65 12.81 -27.94
CA GLY A 479 13.42 12.55 -27.19
C GLY A 479 13.11 13.69 -26.23
N LEU A 480 11.83 14.07 -26.14
CA LEU A 480 11.32 15.08 -25.21
C LEU A 480 10.01 14.59 -24.59
N ALA A 481 9.87 14.69 -23.28
CA ALA A 481 8.61 14.43 -22.60
C ALA A 481 8.31 15.50 -21.54
N SER A 482 7.08 15.99 -21.50
CA SER A 482 6.65 17.03 -20.56
C SER A 482 5.16 16.95 -20.30
N ARG A 483 4.69 17.61 -19.24
CA ARG A 483 3.26 17.85 -18.99
C ARG A 483 2.99 19.34 -19.18
N VAL A 484 2.29 19.69 -20.25
CA VAL A 484 1.95 21.07 -20.61
C VAL A 484 0.44 21.23 -20.54
N LEU A 485 -0.05 22.17 -19.71
CA LEU A 485 -1.49 22.45 -19.54
C LEU A 485 -2.34 21.21 -19.19
N GLY A 486 -1.79 20.29 -18.40
CA GLY A 486 -2.47 19.03 -18.03
C GLY A 486 -2.43 17.92 -19.08
N VAL A 487 -1.82 18.18 -20.25
CA VAL A 487 -1.60 17.19 -21.31
C VAL A 487 -0.15 16.69 -21.22
N SER A 488 0.02 15.37 -21.11
CA SER A 488 1.29 14.69 -21.28
C SER A 488 1.66 14.68 -22.76
N ALA A 489 2.81 15.26 -23.12
CA ALA A 489 3.34 15.25 -24.47
C ALA A 489 4.68 14.50 -24.48
N VAL A 490 4.79 13.48 -25.33
CA VAL A 490 6.01 12.68 -25.53
C VAL A 490 6.33 12.67 -27.03
N GLY A 491 7.45 13.27 -27.41
CA GLY A 491 7.93 13.32 -28.79
C GLY A 491 9.28 12.62 -28.93
N ARG A 492 9.46 11.84 -29.99
CA ARG A 492 10.74 11.25 -30.38
C ARG A 492 10.97 11.44 -31.87
N HIS A 493 12.19 11.77 -32.23
CA HIS A 493 12.60 11.91 -33.62
C HIS A 493 13.97 11.25 -33.80
N ALA A 494 14.15 10.50 -34.88
CA ALA A 494 15.43 9.91 -35.22
C ALA A 494 15.68 10.04 -36.73
N GLU A 495 16.94 10.32 -37.07
CA GLU A 495 17.44 10.30 -38.44
C GLU A 495 18.58 9.29 -38.57
N TYR A 496 18.59 8.59 -39.69
CA TYR A 496 19.55 7.54 -39.98
C TYR A 496 20.24 7.81 -41.32
N SER A 497 21.52 7.49 -41.39
CA SER A 497 22.34 7.64 -42.59
C SER A 497 23.23 6.40 -42.78
N GLY A 498 23.82 6.25 -43.97
CA GLY A 498 24.76 5.16 -44.26
C GLY A 498 24.14 3.75 -44.19
N GLY A 499 22.82 3.60 -44.30
CA GLY A 499 22.15 2.30 -44.23
C GLY A 499 22.13 1.67 -42.84
N PHE A 500 22.17 2.51 -41.79
CA PHE A 500 22.00 2.09 -40.40
C PHE A 500 20.66 1.37 -40.18
N VAL A 501 20.67 0.33 -39.36
CA VAL A 501 19.48 -0.48 -39.04
C VAL A 501 19.11 -0.27 -37.58
N ASP A 502 17.90 0.24 -37.33
CA ASP A 502 17.34 0.41 -35.99
C ASP A 502 16.15 -0.54 -35.77
N GLU A 503 16.42 -1.70 -35.18
CA GLU A 503 15.40 -2.69 -34.82
C GLU A 503 14.51 -2.21 -33.67
N THR A 504 14.93 -1.22 -32.87
CA THR A 504 14.11 -0.72 -31.74
C THR A 504 12.78 -0.12 -32.20
N ARG A 505 12.73 0.36 -33.46
CA ARG A 505 11.54 0.92 -34.10
C ARG A 505 10.81 -0.06 -35.01
N GLN A 506 11.50 -1.07 -35.52
CA GLN A 506 11.00 -1.99 -36.55
C GLN A 506 11.49 -3.44 -36.35
N LEU A 507 11.34 -3.96 -35.15
CA LEU A 507 11.58 -5.39 -34.90
C LEU A 507 10.55 -6.23 -35.66
N GLY A 508 10.95 -7.35 -36.29
CA GLY A 508 10.02 -8.21 -37.01
C GLY A 508 9.76 -7.83 -38.48
N VAL A 509 10.40 -6.77 -38.99
CA VAL A 509 10.13 -6.26 -40.34
C VAL A 509 11.05 -6.93 -41.37
N ILE A 510 10.49 -7.85 -42.15
CA ILE A 510 11.19 -8.59 -43.21
C ILE A 510 10.95 -7.93 -44.58
N GLY A 511 12.01 -7.85 -45.40
CA GLY A 511 11.92 -7.48 -46.81
C GLY A 511 11.65 -6.00 -47.09
N GLN A 512 11.75 -5.13 -46.09
CA GLN A 512 11.58 -3.69 -46.26
C GLN A 512 12.92 -2.95 -46.11
N ALA A 513 13.06 -1.84 -46.83
CA ALA A 513 14.27 -1.04 -46.77
C ALA A 513 14.48 -0.40 -45.38
N PRO A 514 15.73 -0.23 -44.91
CA PRO A 514 16.04 0.48 -43.67
C PRO A 514 15.39 1.86 -43.57
N LEU A 515 15.14 2.29 -42.34
CA LEU A 515 14.62 3.63 -42.07
C LEU A 515 15.67 4.69 -42.41
N ARG A 516 15.19 5.80 -42.97
CA ARG A 516 15.90 7.08 -43.10
C ARG A 516 15.52 8.02 -41.95
N ARG A 517 14.26 7.98 -41.52
CA ARG A 517 13.72 8.85 -40.47
C ARG A 517 12.56 8.18 -39.76
N ALA A 518 12.46 8.40 -38.45
CA ALA A 518 11.32 8.00 -37.64
C ALA A 518 10.90 9.15 -36.72
N THR A 519 9.63 9.52 -36.76
CA THR A 519 9.04 10.50 -35.85
C THR A 519 7.86 9.87 -35.14
N ASP A 520 7.87 9.91 -33.81
CA ASP A 520 6.78 9.48 -32.95
C ASP A 520 6.33 10.67 -32.09
N LEU A 521 5.04 10.94 -31.99
CA LEU A 521 4.45 11.96 -31.13
C LEU A 521 3.23 11.37 -30.42
N ARG A 522 3.20 11.47 -29.10
CA ARG A 522 2.08 11.04 -28.26
C ARG A 522 1.61 12.18 -27.38
N LEU A 523 0.30 12.38 -27.35
CA LEU A 523 -0.37 13.35 -26.48
C LEU A 523 -1.44 12.60 -25.67
N ASP A 524 -1.37 12.66 -24.34
CA ASP A 524 -2.35 12.07 -23.44
C ASP A 524 -2.92 13.16 -22.52
N GLY A 525 -4.23 13.30 -22.47
CA GLY A 525 -4.87 14.31 -21.63
C GLY A 525 -6.32 13.98 -21.32
N GLN A 526 -6.97 14.90 -20.62
CA GLN A 526 -8.41 14.83 -20.38
C GLN A 526 -9.07 16.05 -21.02
N ALA A 527 -9.99 15.81 -21.95
CA ALA A 527 -10.87 16.84 -22.47
C ALA A 527 -12.08 17.00 -21.54
N ARG A 528 -12.55 18.23 -21.34
CA ARG A 528 -13.80 18.49 -20.62
C ARG A 528 -14.94 18.58 -21.63
N GLY A 529 -15.86 17.63 -21.57
CA GLY A 529 -17.10 17.63 -22.33
C GLY A 529 -18.21 18.48 -21.68
N PRO A 530 -19.37 18.59 -22.34
CA PRO A 530 -20.57 19.19 -21.76
C PRO A 530 -20.96 18.51 -20.44
N GLY A 531 -21.47 19.28 -19.47
CA GLY A 531 -21.89 18.74 -18.17
C GLY A 531 -20.76 18.32 -17.23
N GLY A 532 -19.51 18.69 -17.52
CA GLY A 532 -18.36 18.36 -16.67
C GLY A 532 -17.80 16.95 -16.88
N LEU A 533 -18.26 16.22 -17.90
CA LEU A 533 -17.74 14.91 -18.25
C LEU A 533 -16.24 15.01 -18.60
N ALA A 534 -15.40 14.34 -17.83
CA ALA A 534 -13.97 14.22 -18.13
C ALA A 534 -13.76 13.05 -19.11
N LEU A 535 -13.27 13.36 -20.31
CA LEU A 535 -12.99 12.41 -21.38
C LEU A 535 -11.47 12.23 -21.51
N PRO A 536 -10.89 11.12 -21.01
CA PRO A 536 -9.55 10.71 -21.39
C PRO A 536 -9.41 10.62 -22.91
N VAL A 537 -8.41 11.31 -23.47
CA VAL A 537 -8.08 11.31 -24.89
C VAL A 537 -6.59 11.01 -25.05
N SER A 538 -6.27 10.10 -25.96
CA SER A 538 -4.92 9.76 -26.37
C SER A 538 -4.78 9.95 -27.88
N PHE A 539 -3.75 10.69 -28.30
CA PHE A 539 -3.40 10.89 -29.69
C PHE A 539 -1.98 10.35 -29.93
N ASN A 540 -1.82 9.54 -30.96
CA ASN A 540 -0.54 8.94 -31.36
C ASN A 540 -0.29 9.20 -32.84
N LEU A 541 0.86 9.78 -33.17
CA LEU A 541 1.31 10.00 -34.54
C LEU A 541 2.66 9.32 -34.72
N ARG A 542 2.75 8.43 -35.71
CA ARG A 542 3.99 7.80 -36.14
C ARG A 542 4.22 8.05 -37.62
N ARG A 543 5.40 8.54 -37.98
CA ARG A 543 5.85 8.73 -39.36
C ARG A 543 7.18 8.04 -39.57
N LEU A 544 7.21 7.08 -40.48
CA LEU A 544 8.39 6.31 -40.85
C LEU A 544 8.73 6.56 -42.31
N GLU A 545 9.93 7.05 -42.59
CA GLU A 545 10.45 7.24 -43.94
C GLU A 545 11.63 6.30 -44.15
N ARG A 546 11.66 5.62 -45.29
CA ARG A 546 12.68 4.63 -45.66
C ARG A 546 13.65 5.18 -46.70
N ILE A 547 14.78 4.50 -46.84
CA ILE A 547 15.79 4.85 -47.86
C ILE A 547 15.29 4.68 -49.30
N ASP A 548 14.29 3.82 -49.53
CA ASP A 548 13.66 3.57 -50.84
C ASP A 548 12.53 4.57 -51.15
N ALA A 549 12.48 5.69 -50.44
CA ALA A 549 11.48 6.74 -50.53
C ALA A 549 10.04 6.31 -50.19
N ARG A 550 9.84 5.12 -49.62
CA ARG A 550 8.55 4.77 -49.01
C ARG A 550 8.36 5.52 -47.70
N ALA A 551 7.15 6.01 -47.48
CA ALA A 551 6.77 6.69 -46.25
C ALA A 551 5.43 6.15 -45.74
N LEU A 552 5.37 5.81 -44.45
CA LEU A 552 4.16 5.41 -43.75
C LEU A 552 3.87 6.44 -42.67
N THR A 553 2.67 7.02 -42.68
CA THR A 553 2.19 7.90 -41.62
C THR A 553 0.92 7.34 -41.02
N ASN A 554 0.96 7.07 -39.71
CA ASN A 554 -0.17 6.58 -38.92
C ASN A 554 -0.51 7.63 -37.86
N ALA A 555 -1.75 8.09 -37.83
CA ALA A 555 -2.27 8.97 -36.79
C ALA A 555 -3.52 8.34 -36.17
N GLU A 556 -3.48 8.08 -34.88
CA GLU A 556 -4.55 7.45 -34.11
C GLU A 556 -5.04 8.41 -33.02
N LEU A 557 -6.36 8.56 -32.93
CA LEU A 557 -7.04 9.25 -31.85
C LEU A 557 -7.94 8.25 -31.13
N ARG A 558 -7.76 8.08 -29.82
CA ARG A 558 -8.60 7.24 -28.97
C ARG A 558 -9.21 8.06 -27.84
N ALA A 559 -10.49 7.85 -27.57
CA ALA A 559 -11.19 8.45 -26.45
C ALA A 559 -12.08 7.41 -25.76
N SER A 560 -12.14 7.43 -24.43
CA SER A 560 -12.95 6.50 -23.64
C SER A 560 -13.62 7.23 -22.50
N ALA A 561 -14.93 7.05 -22.28
CA ALA A 561 -15.63 7.65 -21.15
C ALA A 561 -16.84 6.82 -20.68
N PRO A 562 -17.18 6.92 -19.39
CA PRO A 562 -18.49 6.50 -18.90
C PRO A 562 -19.56 7.48 -19.38
N LEU A 563 -20.49 7.01 -20.20
CA LEU A 563 -21.67 7.72 -20.67
C LEU A 563 -22.92 7.06 -20.03
N ASP A 564 -23.45 7.66 -18.95
CA ASP A 564 -24.49 7.05 -18.11
C ASP A 564 -24.06 5.66 -17.59
N ARG A 565 -24.82 4.60 -17.89
CA ARG A 565 -24.51 3.20 -17.53
C ARG A 565 -23.56 2.50 -18.50
N TYR A 566 -23.16 3.17 -19.59
CA TYR A 566 -22.32 2.60 -20.63
C TYR A 566 -20.90 3.12 -20.50
N TYR A 567 -19.90 2.26 -20.62
CA TYR A 567 -18.53 2.65 -20.85
C TYR A 567 -18.26 2.56 -22.35
N VAL A 568 -18.05 3.69 -23.01
CA VAL A 568 -17.86 3.77 -24.46
C VAL A 568 -16.40 4.11 -24.75
N SER A 569 -15.76 3.33 -25.61
CA SER A 569 -14.43 3.58 -26.14
C SER A 569 -14.49 3.66 -27.66
N SER A 570 -13.82 4.63 -28.25
CA SER A 570 -13.74 4.77 -29.70
C SER A 570 -12.33 5.16 -30.11
N SER A 571 -11.84 4.58 -31.19
CA SER A 571 -10.58 4.95 -31.84
C SER A 571 -10.76 5.16 -33.33
N VAL A 572 -10.06 6.16 -33.86
CA VAL A 572 -9.98 6.46 -35.29
C VAL A 572 -8.51 6.50 -35.70
N VAL A 573 -8.17 5.75 -36.74
CA VAL A 573 -6.82 5.62 -37.29
C VAL A 573 -6.81 6.12 -38.73
N TRP A 574 -5.94 7.10 -39.00
CA TRP A 574 -5.60 7.54 -40.33
C TRP A 574 -4.25 6.95 -40.72
N GLU A 575 -4.20 6.27 -41.86
CA GLU A 575 -3.00 5.65 -42.43
C GLU A 575 -2.78 6.19 -43.85
N ASP A 576 -1.55 6.64 -44.13
CA ASP A 576 -1.11 7.13 -45.44
C ASP A 576 0.22 6.50 -45.79
N GLU A 577 0.20 5.62 -46.79
CA GLU A 577 1.38 4.98 -47.37
C GLU A 577 1.68 5.60 -48.75
N ARG A 578 2.92 6.06 -48.93
CA ARG A 578 3.41 6.70 -50.16
C ARG A 578 4.72 6.08 -50.63
N GLY A 579 4.96 6.08 -51.94
CA GLY A 579 6.26 5.76 -52.55
C GLY A 579 6.40 4.31 -53.03
N GLY A 580 7.58 3.97 -53.58
CA GLY A 580 7.89 2.60 -54.00
C GLY A 580 7.25 2.11 -55.30
N GLY A 581 6.77 3.00 -56.17
CA GLY A 581 6.13 2.65 -57.45
C GLY A 581 4.67 2.17 -57.34
N LEU A 582 4.09 2.19 -56.14
CA LEU A 582 2.70 1.87 -55.87
C LEU A 582 1.86 3.16 -55.80
N GLU A 583 0.58 3.08 -56.14
CA GLU A 583 -0.37 4.17 -55.86
C GLU A 583 -0.44 4.45 -54.36
N SER A 584 -0.53 5.74 -53.99
CA SER A 584 -0.67 6.15 -52.58
C SER A 584 -1.93 5.55 -52.00
N ARG A 585 -1.78 4.79 -50.90
CA ARG A 585 -2.91 4.20 -50.18
C ARG A 585 -3.20 5.04 -48.97
N ARG A 586 -4.41 5.61 -48.93
CA ARG A 586 -4.95 6.33 -47.78
C ARG A 586 -6.13 5.58 -47.22
N ARG A 587 -6.11 5.33 -45.92
CA ARG A 587 -7.19 4.66 -45.21
C ARG A 587 -7.54 5.46 -43.97
N LEU A 588 -8.83 5.65 -43.73
CA LEU A 588 -9.35 6.15 -42.47
C LEU A 588 -10.27 5.07 -41.91
N ALA A 589 -9.88 4.46 -40.80
CA ALA A 589 -10.63 3.39 -40.15
C ALA A 589 -10.92 3.75 -38.70
N GLY A 590 -11.90 3.09 -38.10
CA GLY A 590 -12.20 3.24 -36.69
C GLY A 590 -12.84 2.01 -36.09
N ALA A 591 -12.85 1.99 -34.77
CA ALA A 591 -13.53 0.99 -33.97
C ALA A 591 -14.22 1.70 -32.79
N THR A 592 -15.43 1.28 -32.48
CA THR A 592 -16.20 1.80 -31.35
C THR A 592 -16.79 0.64 -30.59
N ASP A 593 -16.51 0.61 -29.28
CA ASP A 593 -16.95 -0.40 -28.33
C ASP A 593 -17.77 0.25 -27.22
N ALA A 594 -18.83 -0.41 -26.81
CA ALA A 594 -19.66 -0.01 -25.68
C ALA A 594 -19.87 -1.21 -24.75
N ALA A 595 -19.62 -1.03 -23.46
CA ALA A 595 -19.88 -2.03 -22.44
C ALA A 595 -20.84 -1.49 -21.39
N THR A 596 -21.71 -2.32 -20.85
CA THR A 596 -22.59 -1.95 -19.74
C THR A 596 -22.78 -3.12 -18.80
N LEU A 597 -22.97 -2.80 -17.51
CA LEU A 597 -23.36 -3.76 -16.50
C LEU A 597 -24.89 -3.73 -16.38
N VAL A 598 -25.56 -4.70 -17.00
CA VAL A 598 -27.03 -4.80 -17.02
C VAL A 598 -27.55 -5.24 -15.65
N ALA A 599 -26.80 -6.10 -14.97
CA ALA A 599 -27.02 -6.51 -13.58
C ALA A 599 -25.66 -6.74 -12.91
N SER A 600 -25.60 -6.83 -11.58
CA SER A 600 -24.35 -7.08 -10.85
C SER A 600 -23.58 -8.34 -11.31
N THR A 601 -24.26 -9.25 -11.99
CA THR A 601 -23.72 -10.49 -12.53
C THR A 601 -23.76 -10.58 -14.06
N VAL A 602 -24.28 -9.58 -14.77
CA VAL A 602 -24.43 -9.61 -16.24
C VAL A 602 -23.81 -8.37 -16.87
N GLN A 603 -22.74 -8.58 -17.64
CA GLN A 603 -22.10 -7.56 -18.44
C GLN A 603 -22.37 -7.82 -19.92
N VAL A 604 -22.72 -6.77 -20.66
CA VAL A 604 -22.90 -6.83 -22.11
C VAL A 604 -21.90 -5.88 -22.75
N ARG A 605 -21.18 -6.36 -23.76
CA ARG A 605 -20.26 -5.58 -24.60
C ARG A 605 -20.71 -5.69 -26.05
N GLY A 606 -20.71 -4.59 -26.78
CA GLY A 606 -20.92 -4.60 -28.22
C GLY A 606 -19.94 -3.66 -28.89
N GLY A 607 -19.52 -4.00 -30.11
CA GLY A 607 -18.56 -3.19 -30.84
C GLY A 607 -18.75 -3.25 -32.35
N LEU A 608 -18.22 -2.23 -33.02
CA LEU A 608 -18.27 -2.05 -34.46
C LEU A 608 -16.88 -1.63 -34.96
N SER A 609 -16.37 -2.29 -35.99
CA SER A 609 -15.21 -1.82 -36.76
C SER A 609 -15.65 -1.33 -38.13
N TYR A 610 -15.10 -0.23 -38.59
CA TYR A 610 -15.51 0.44 -39.83
C TYR A 610 -14.36 1.14 -40.53
N VAL A 611 -14.51 1.32 -41.84
CA VAL A 611 -13.68 2.16 -42.69
C VAL A 611 -14.54 3.35 -43.13
N LEU A 612 -13.97 4.55 -43.06
CA LEU A 612 -14.59 5.81 -43.48
C LEU A 612 -14.06 6.28 -44.84
N ALA A 613 -12.81 5.94 -45.17
CA ALA A 613 -12.19 6.24 -46.46
C ALA A 613 -11.19 5.12 -46.85
N PRO A 614 -11.07 4.77 -48.14
CA PRO A 614 -11.65 5.45 -49.31
C PRO A 614 -13.15 5.23 -49.49
N ASP A 615 -13.66 4.03 -49.14
CA ASP A 615 -15.08 3.69 -49.22
C ASP A 615 -15.62 3.43 -47.81
N ALA A 616 -16.71 4.12 -47.46
CA ALA A 616 -17.31 3.98 -46.14
C ALA A 616 -18.05 2.64 -46.01
N ALA A 617 -17.61 1.78 -45.10
CA ALA A 617 -18.19 0.48 -44.86
C ALA A 617 -17.98 0.02 -43.41
N ILE A 618 -18.90 -0.77 -42.88
CA ILE A 618 -18.72 -1.48 -41.61
C ILE A 618 -18.01 -2.80 -41.94
N GLU A 619 -16.88 -3.07 -41.30
CA GLU A 619 -16.11 -4.30 -41.52
C GLU A 619 -16.61 -5.43 -40.64
N SER A 620 -16.92 -5.14 -39.36
CA SER A 620 -17.44 -6.14 -38.43
C SER A 620 -18.31 -5.52 -37.33
N ALA A 621 -19.18 -6.34 -36.77
CA ALA A 621 -20.01 -6.03 -35.61
C ALA A 621 -20.03 -7.22 -34.66
N TYR A 622 -19.99 -6.97 -33.36
CA TYR A 622 -20.11 -8.04 -32.36
C TYR A 622 -20.96 -7.63 -31.16
N VAL A 623 -21.54 -8.63 -30.52
CA VAL A 623 -22.18 -8.52 -29.21
C VAL A 623 -21.72 -9.72 -28.36
N LEU A 624 -21.30 -9.43 -27.14
CA LEU A 624 -20.88 -10.37 -26.11
C LEU A 624 -21.74 -10.14 -24.86
N ALA A 625 -22.21 -11.22 -24.24
CA ALA A 625 -22.90 -11.19 -22.96
C ALA A 625 -22.17 -12.14 -22.00
N ASP A 626 -21.55 -11.58 -20.97
CA ASP A 626 -20.90 -12.29 -19.87
C ASP A 626 -21.87 -12.36 -18.69
N TRP A 627 -22.20 -13.56 -18.24
CA TRP A 627 -23.11 -13.83 -17.13
C TRP A 627 -22.44 -14.68 -16.06
N GLN A 628 -22.14 -14.05 -14.92
CA GLN A 628 -21.63 -14.71 -13.73
C GLN A 628 -22.77 -15.31 -12.92
N THR A 629 -23.17 -16.55 -13.26
CA THR A 629 -24.26 -17.26 -12.58
C THR A 629 -23.98 -17.51 -11.09
N SER A 630 -22.70 -17.66 -10.72
CA SER A 630 -22.24 -17.75 -9.34
C SER A 630 -20.75 -17.34 -9.22
N ARG A 631 -20.19 -17.31 -8.00
CA ARG A 631 -18.75 -17.06 -7.82
C ARG A 631 -17.87 -18.11 -8.52
N SER A 632 -18.36 -19.34 -8.65
CA SER A 632 -17.64 -20.47 -9.26
C SER A 632 -18.06 -20.74 -10.70
N ASN A 633 -19.02 -20.02 -11.28
CA ASN A 633 -19.51 -20.36 -12.63
C ASN A 633 -19.83 -19.10 -13.46
N ALA A 634 -19.34 -19.07 -14.70
CA ALA A 634 -19.58 -17.99 -15.65
C ALA A 634 -19.99 -18.54 -17.01
N LEU A 635 -20.89 -17.84 -17.69
CA LEU A 635 -21.33 -18.12 -19.05
C LEU A 635 -20.99 -16.92 -19.93
N ARG A 636 -20.51 -17.16 -21.14
CA ARG A 636 -20.33 -16.12 -22.15
C ARG A 636 -21.04 -16.52 -23.43
N PHE A 637 -21.81 -15.59 -23.98
CA PHE A 637 -22.47 -15.75 -25.27
C PHE A 637 -21.97 -14.66 -26.22
N GLY A 638 -21.64 -15.03 -27.45
CA GLY A 638 -21.11 -14.13 -28.44
C GLY A 638 -21.75 -14.30 -29.80
N ALA A 639 -22.02 -13.19 -30.47
CA ALA A 639 -22.37 -13.15 -31.88
C ALA A 639 -21.45 -12.16 -32.57
N ILE A 640 -20.66 -12.65 -33.53
CA ILE A 640 -19.72 -11.83 -34.32
C ILE A 640 -20.15 -11.93 -35.77
N ARG A 641 -20.29 -10.79 -36.44
CA ARG A 641 -20.64 -10.68 -37.86
C ARG A 641 -19.52 -9.93 -38.57
N THR A 642 -18.85 -10.60 -39.51
CA THR A 642 -18.00 -9.94 -40.49
C THR A 642 -18.86 -9.53 -41.69
N LEU A 643 -18.74 -8.27 -42.11
CA LEU A 643 -19.61 -7.62 -43.10
C LEU A 643 -18.88 -7.34 -44.44
N GLY A 644 -17.59 -7.68 -44.54
CA GLY A 644 -16.78 -7.54 -45.74
C GLY A 644 -17.21 -8.45 -46.92
N PRO A 645 -16.36 -8.62 -47.96
CA PRO A 645 -16.74 -9.30 -49.20
C PRO A 645 -17.19 -10.76 -49.02
N ASN A 646 -16.73 -11.41 -47.95
CA ASN A 646 -17.18 -12.74 -47.54
C ASN A 646 -17.86 -12.64 -46.17
N PRO A 647 -19.17 -12.36 -46.12
CA PRO A 647 -19.84 -12.11 -44.87
C PRO A 647 -20.07 -13.41 -44.09
N THR A 648 -19.53 -13.48 -42.88
CA THR A 648 -19.65 -14.64 -41.99
C THR A 648 -20.29 -14.23 -40.68
N THR A 649 -21.08 -15.12 -40.07
CA THR A 649 -21.54 -14.96 -38.69
C THR A 649 -21.02 -16.12 -37.87
N SER A 650 -20.31 -15.82 -36.78
CA SER A 650 -19.95 -16.81 -35.77
C SER A 650 -20.78 -16.60 -34.51
N LEU A 651 -21.46 -17.65 -34.07
CA LEU A 651 -22.10 -17.72 -32.76
C LEU A 651 -21.17 -18.49 -31.83
N GLN A 652 -20.99 -18.01 -30.61
CA GLN A 652 -20.10 -18.58 -29.62
C GLN A 652 -20.83 -18.69 -28.28
N ALA A 653 -20.62 -19.79 -27.58
CA ALA A 653 -21.08 -19.99 -26.22
C ALA A 653 -19.96 -20.67 -25.43
N SER A 654 -19.64 -20.14 -24.25
CA SER A 654 -18.68 -20.78 -23.35
C SER A 654 -19.20 -20.83 -21.92
N ASN A 655 -18.82 -21.89 -21.22
CA ASN A 655 -19.05 -22.05 -19.79
C ASN A 655 -17.71 -22.22 -19.09
N LEU A 656 -17.50 -21.41 -18.05
CA LEU A 656 -16.45 -21.58 -17.07
C LEU A 656 -17.00 -22.16 -15.79
N TRP A 657 -16.41 -23.25 -15.32
CA TRP A 657 -16.57 -23.71 -13.95
C TRP A 657 -15.23 -23.62 -13.20
N ARG A 658 -15.16 -22.65 -12.28
CA ARG A 658 -14.07 -22.48 -11.32
C ARG A 658 -14.35 -23.32 -10.09
N ALA A 659 -13.90 -24.57 -10.10
CA ALA A 659 -13.96 -25.41 -8.91
C ALA A 659 -12.95 -24.91 -7.87
N SER A 660 -12.99 -25.48 -6.65
CA SER A 660 -12.06 -25.07 -5.58
C SER A 660 -10.59 -25.37 -5.90
N ARG A 661 -10.32 -26.30 -6.83
CA ARG A 661 -8.96 -26.80 -7.11
C ARG A 661 -8.61 -26.93 -8.60
N PHE A 662 -9.54 -26.60 -9.50
CA PHE A 662 -9.29 -26.62 -10.94
C PHE A 662 -10.28 -25.71 -11.64
N ASP A 663 -9.94 -25.29 -12.85
CA ASP A 663 -10.83 -24.58 -13.75
C ASP A 663 -11.16 -25.51 -14.92
N LEU A 664 -12.44 -25.59 -15.28
CA LEU A 664 -12.95 -26.37 -16.41
C LEU A 664 -13.74 -25.46 -17.31
N ALA A 665 -13.47 -25.52 -18.61
CA ALA A 665 -14.24 -24.81 -19.59
C ALA A 665 -14.73 -25.65 -20.75
N PHE A 666 -15.94 -25.29 -21.16
CA PHE A 666 -16.61 -25.85 -22.30
C PHE A 666 -16.93 -24.74 -23.30
N ASN A 667 -16.44 -24.89 -24.53
CA ASN A 667 -16.52 -23.90 -25.59
C ASN A 667 -17.27 -24.47 -26.78
N VAL A 668 -18.22 -23.73 -27.32
CA VAL A 668 -18.93 -24.08 -28.55
C VAL A 668 -18.90 -22.87 -29.46
N SER A 669 -18.53 -23.08 -30.72
CA SER A 669 -18.69 -22.06 -31.76
C SER A 669 -19.32 -22.66 -33.00
N TYR A 670 -20.11 -21.86 -33.69
CA TYR A 670 -20.79 -22.22 -34.92
C TYR A 670 -20.69 -21.08 -35.94
N GLU A 671 -20.10 -21.36 -37.09
CA GLU A 671 -20.00 -20.42 -38.20
C GLU A 671 -21.11 -20.70 -39.22
N THR A 672 -21.97 -19.72 -39.46
CA THR A 672 -23.21 -19.93 -40.24
C THR A 672 -22.96 -20.13 -41.73
N ALA A 673 -21.90 -19.52 -42.28
CA ALA A 673 -21.61 -19.55 -43.71
C ALA A 673 -21.07 -20.91 -44.16
N SER A 674 -20.02 -21.42 -43.49
CA SER A 674 -19.47 -22.76 -43.75
C SER A 674 -20.32 -23.88 -43.12
N ARG A 675 -21.17 -23.53 -42.13
CA ARG A 675 -21.90 -24.46 -41.24
C ARG A 675 -20.96 -25.31 -40.39
N ASP A 676 -19.78 -24.78 -40.10
CA ASP A 676 -18.80 -25.44 -39.26
C ASP A 676 -19.10 -25.20 -37.80
N TRP A 677 -19.00 -26.26 -37.01
CA TRP A 677 -19.08 -26.17 -35.56
C TRP A 677 -17.75 -26.62 -34.96
N ARG A 678 -17.41 -26.03 -33.82
CA ARG A 678 -16.27 -26.42 -33.00
C ARG A 678 -16.71 -26.57 -31.56
N ILE A 679 -16.30 -27.66 -30.92
CA ILE A 679 -16.54 -27.93 -29.51
C ILE A 679 -15.17 -28.11 -28.85
N GLY A 680 -14.86 -27.25 -27.87
CA GLY A 680 -13.65 -27.29 -27.08
C GLY A 680 -13.93 -27.67 -25.64
N LEU A 681 -13.07 -28.48 -25.05
CA LEU A 681 -13.02 -28.74 -23.62
C LEU A 681 -11.61 -28.40 -23.14
N GLN A 682 -11.49 -27.63 -22.06
CA GLN A 682 -10.20 -27.29 -21.48
C GLN A 682 -10.23 -27.39 -19.96
N MET A 683 -9.15 -27.88 -19.37
CA MET A 683 -9.00 -28.00 -17.92
C MET A 683 -7.65 -27.42 -17.52
N GLY A 684 -7.67 -26.51 -16.55
CA GLY A 684 -6.48 -25.95 -15.93
C GLY A 684 -6.41 -26.34 -14.46
N PHE A 685 -5.25 -26.76 -13.99
CA PHE A 685 -5.00 -27.00 -12.57
C PHE A 685 -3.52 -26.79 -12.21
N GLY A 686 -3.23 -26.75 -10.92
CA GLY A 686 -1.87 -26.59 -10.41
C GLY A 686 -1.57 -27.48 -9.21
N PHE A 687 -0.29 -27.59 -8.90
CA PHE A 687 0.23 -28.27 -7.72
C PHE A 687 1.21 -27.35 -7.01
N GLY A 688 0.85 -26.89 -5.81
CA GLY A 688 1.72 -26.12 -4.93
C GLY A 688 2.24 -26.97 -3.78
N TYR A 689 3.54 -26.93 -3.50
CA TYR A 689 4.10 -27.69 -2.38
C TYR A 689 3.85 -26.95 -1.04
N ASP A 690 3.06 -27.55 -0.14
CA ASP A 690 2.83 -27.02 1.19
C ASP A 690 3.96 -27.47 2.13
N PRO A 691 4.79 -26.53 2.65
CA PRO A 691 5.91 -26.86 3.52
C PRO A 691 5.49 -27.42 4.89
N PHE A 692 4.30 -27.07 5.39
CA PHE A 692 3.81 -27.53 6.69
C PHE A 692 3.15 -28.92 6.61
N ALA A 693 2.48 -29.21 5.49
CA ALA A 693 1.94 -30.55 5.21
C ALA A 693 2.98 -31.51 4.60
N ARG A 694 4.14 -31.00 4.16
CA ARG A 694 5.19 -31.75 3.45
C ARG A 694 4.67 -32.51 2.22
N GLY A 695 3.79 -31.87 1.45
CA GLY A 695 3.15 -32.50 0.31
C GLY A 695 2.56 -31.50 -0.67
N TYR A 696 2.18 -31.99 -1.84
CA TYR A 696 1.53 -31.17 -2.86
C TYR A 696 0.05 -30.96 -2.55
N ARG A 697 -0.37 -29.70 -2.57
CA ARG A 697 -1.77 -29.32 -2.61
C ARG A 697 -2.20 -29.17 -4.06
N PHE A 698 -3.35 -29.74 -4.39
CA PHE A 698 -4.03 -29.52 -5.65
C PHE A 698 -4.71 -28.15 -5.60
N THR A 699 -4.30 -27.24 -6.49
CA THR A 699 -4.71 -25.84 -6.52
C THR A 699 -5.26 -25.49 -7.90
N ARG A 700 -5.97 -24.36 -7.98
CA ARG A 700 -6.22 -23.74 -9.29
C ARG A 700 -4.90 -23.35 -9.99
N PRO A 701 -4.92 -23.09 -11.31
CA PRO A 701 -3.77 -22.58 -12.03
C PRO A 701 -3.20 -21.31 -11.39
N GLY A 702 -1.88 -21.19 -11.41
CA GLY A 702 -1.12 -20.02 -11.01
C GLY A 702 0.02 -20.30 -10.02
N ALA A 703 0.12 -21.53 -9.51
CA ALA A 703 1.10 -21.92 -8.50
C ALA A 703 2.54 -21.87 -9.03
N ALA A 704 2.77 -22.14 -10.32
CA ALA A 704 4.06 -22.02 -10.98
C ALA A 704 4.29 -20.62 -11.58
N SER A 705 3.24 -19.83 -11.82
CA SER A 705 3.35 -18.49 -12.41
C SER A 705 3.74 -17.37 -11.44
N GLY A 706 3.65 -17.60 -10.14
CA GLY A 706 3.96 -16.61 -9.10
C GLY A 706 4.33 -17.25 -7.78
N GLY A 707 4.58 -16.42 -6.76
CA GLY A 707 4.82 -16.91 -5.40
C GLY A 707 3.54 -17.42 -4.72
N ALA A 708 3.72 -18.22 -3.67
CA ALA A 708 2.66 -18.61 -2.74
C ALA A 708 3.05 -18.25 -1.30
N VAL A 709 2.08 -18.22 -0.41
CA VAL A 709 2.26 -17.98 1.02
C VAL A 709 1.69 -19.18 1.78
N ALA A 710 2.47 -19.68 2.71
CA ALA A 710 2.02 -20.63 3.71
C ALA A 710 2.11 -19.94 5.08
N VAL A 711 0.98 -19.80 5.77
CA VAL A 711 0.91 -19.22 7.11
C VAL A 711 0.77 -20.32 8.13
N ASN A 712 1.45 -20.14 9.25
CA ASN A 712 1.40 -21.01 10.41
C ASN A 712 1.20 -20.14 11.66
N ALA A 713 -0.06 -19.98 12.06
CA ALA A 713 -0.46 -19.21 13.21
C ALA A 713 -0.69 -20.11 14.43
N TYR A 714 -0.18 -19.69 15.58
CA TYR A 714 -0.25 -20.49 16.80
C TYR A 714 -0.13 -19.59 18.02
N VAL A 715 -0.60 -20.09 19.15
CA VAL A 715 -0.42 -19.45 20.45
C VAL A 715 1.00 -19.72 20.93
N ASP A 716 1.83 -18.67 20.98
CA ASP A 716 3.23 -18.68 21.44
C ASP A 716 3.26 -18.48 22.96
N ASP A 717 2.94 -19.56 23.70
CA ASP A 717 2.78 -19.51 25.16
C ASP A 717 4.12 -19.29 25.88
N ASN A 718 5.22 -19.78 25.31
CA ASN A 718 6.55 -19.65 25.90
C ASN A 718 7.34 -18.42 25.40
N GLY A 719 6.84 -17.76 24.35
CA GLY A 719 7.40 -16.51 23.85
C GLY A 719 8.69 -16.67 23.03
N ASP A 720 9.01 -17.87 22.54
CA ASP A 720 10.21 -18.12 21.74
C ASP A 720 10.01 -17.87 20.23
N GLY A 721 8.75 -17.70 19.80
CA GLY A 721 8.41 -17.43 18.41
C GLY A 721 8.64 -18.60 17.46
N VAL A 722 8.73 -19.83 17.96
CA VAL A 722 8.91 -21.06 17.18
C VAL A 722 7.82 -22.07 17.54
N ARG A 723 6.99 -22.46 16.58
CA ARG A 723 5.88 -23.40 16.85
C ARG A 723 6.36 -24.73 17.46
N GLN A 724 5.91 -25.06 18.66
CA GLN A 724 6.06 -26.40 19.24
C GLN A 724 4.82 -27.29 19.02
N ALA A 725 4.93 -28.57 19.40
CA ALA A 725 3.90 -29.57 19.12
C ALA A 725 2.68 -29.48 20.05
N ASP A 726 2.88 -28.91 21.24
CA ASP A 726 1.87 -28.67 22.27
C ASP A 726 1.17 -27.32 22.11
N GLU A 727 1.72 -26.42 21.29
CA GLU A 727 1.12 -25.12 21.00
C GLU A 727 -0.08 -25.22 20.05
N ILE A 728 -1.16 -24.53 20.44
CA ILE A 728 -2.45 -24.57 19.76
C ILE A 728 -2.41 -23.70 18.51
N GLY A 729 -2.94 -24.21 17.39
CA GLY A 729 -3.10 -23.44 16.16
C GLY A 729 -4.24 -22.43 16.26
N VAL A 730 -4.09 -21.26 15.64
CA VAL A 730 -5.12 -20.22 15.65
C VAL A 730 -5.86 -20.19 14.31
N ALA A 731 -7.13 -20.57 14.32
CA ALA A 731 -8.01 -20.55 13.16
C ALA A 731 -8.50 -19.14 12.80
N ASP A 732 -9.09 -19.00 11.62
CA ASP A 732 -9.81 -17.80 11.16
C ASP A 732 -9.00 -16.51 11.04
N ILE A 733 -7.66 -16.63 11.00
CA ILE A 733 -6.80 -15.52 10.58
C ILE A 733 -6.93 -15.34 9.07
N VAL A 734 -7.29 -14.13 8.67
CA VAL A 734 -7.42 -13.77 7.26
C VAL A 734 -6.04 -13.52 6.67
N VAL A 735 -5.67 -14.35 5.70
CA VAL A 735 -4.47 -14.21 4.89
C VAL A 735 -4.85 -13.55 3.57
N ASP A 736 -4.55 -12.25 3.47
CA ASP A 736 -4.84 -11.42 2.32
C ASP A 736 -3.57 -11.14 1.50
N ILE A 737 -3.59 -11.59 0.25
CA ILE A 737 -2.54 -11.36 -0.74
C ILE A 737 -3.15 -10.73 -1.99
N PRO A 738 -2.36 -10.12 -2.89
CA PRO A 738 -2.89 -9.52 -4.10
C PRO A 738 -3.77 -10.50 -4.91
N GLY A 739 -5.08 -10.24 -4.96
CA GLY A 739 -6.05 -11.00 -5.75
C GLY A 739 -6.53 -12.33 -5.14
N SER A 740 -6.17 -12.67 -3.89
CA SER A 740 -6.65 -13.90 -3.23
C SER A 740 -6.65 -13.78 -1.71
N VAL A 741 -7.63 -14.42 -1.07
CA VAL A 741 -7.79 -14.46 0.39
C VAL A 741 -7.98 -15.91 0.82
N ALA A 742 -7.39 -16.29 1.95
CA ALA A 742 -7.70 -17.54 2.64
C ALA A 742 -7.78 -17.34 4.15
N LEU A 743 -8.28 -18.36 4.84
CA LEU A 743 -8.36 -18.42 6.30
C LEU A 743 -7.42 -19.52 6.81
N THR A 744 -6.87 -19.34 8.01
CA THR A 744 -6.19 -20.43 8.72
C THR A 744 -7.21 -21.47 9.19
N ASP A 745 -6.84 -22.74 9.06
CA ASP A 745 -7.63 -23.87 9.56
C ASP A 745 -7.50 -24.06 11.09
N ASP A 746 -8.17 -25.06 11.65
CA ASP A 746 -8.10 -25.43 13.07
C ASP A 746 -6.67 -25.75 13.57
N GLN A 747 -5.74 -26.03 12.66
CA GLN A 747 -4.32 -26.24 12.98
C GLN A 747 -3.51 -24.94 12.84
N GLY A 748 -4.18 -23.82 12.57
CA GLY A 748 -3.59 -22.51 12.33
C GLY A 748 -2.88 -22.39 10.99
N ARG A 749 -3.18 -23.24 10.01
CA ARG A 749 -2.45 -23.29 8.74
C ARG A 749 -3.28 -22.73 7.60
N ALA A 750 -2.65 -21.93 6.74
CA ALA A 750 -3.23 -21.49 5.48
C ALA A 750 -2.22 -21.64 4.35
N PHE A 751 -2.71 -21.93 3.14
CA PHE A 751 -1.89 -21.95 1.93
C PHE A 751 -2.62 -21.19 0.82
N VAL A 752 -1.96 -20.15 0.28
CA VAL A 752 -2.53 -19.28 -0.76
C VAL A 752 -1.51 -19.05 -1.87
N SER A 753 -1.86 -19.38 -3.10
CA SER A 753 -1.06 -19.08 -4.29
C SER A 753 -1.51 -17.77 -4.93
N GLY A 754 -0.63 -17.12 -5.70
CA GLY A 754 -0.98 -15.92 -6.48
C GLY A 754 -0.33 -14.62 -6.00
N LEU A 755 0.78 -14.70 -5.26
CA LEU A 755 1.52 -13.54 -4.77
C LEU A 755 2.17 -12.70 -5.90
N GLY A 756 2.14 -13.18 -7.14
CA GLY A 756 2.74 -12.56 -8.33
C GLY A 756 4.25 -12.78 -8.45
N ASP A 757 4.90 -12.00 -9.31
CA ASP A 757 6.35 -12.04 -9.62
C ASP A 757 7.00 -10.64 -9.61
N GLY A 758 6.34 -9.65 -9.00
CA GLY A 758 6.75 -8.24 -8.95
C GLY A 758 8.00 -7.97 -8.08
N ALA A 759 8.53 -6.73 -8.08
CA ALA A 759 9.72 -6.39 -7.28
C ALA A 759 9.47 -6.56 -5.77
N SER A 760 8.25 -6.22 -5.32
CA SER A 760 7.78 -6.43 -3.95
C SER A 760 6.31 -6.84 -3.96
N ALA A 761 5.91 -7.66 -3.01
CA ALA A 761 4.52 -8.02 -2.71
C ALA A 761 4.26 -7.84 -1.21
N ARG A 762 3.04 -7.42 -0.88
CA ARG A 762 2.56 -7.30 0.50
C ARG A 762 1.68 -8.49 0.86
N ILE A 763 1.85 -9.02 2.06
CA ILE A 763 1.00 -10.05 2.67
C ILE A 763 0.38 -9.39 3.90
N ARG A 764 -0.95 -9.37 3.98
CA ARG A 764 -1.67 -8.82 5.12
C ARG A 764 -2.29 -9.96 5.92
N LEU A 765 -2.01 -9.99 7.22
CA LEU A 765 -2.62 -10.91 8.17
C LEU A 765 -3.54 -10.12 9.08
N ASP A 766 -4.79 -10.57 9.20
CA ASP A 766 -5.80 -9.93 10.04
C ASP A 766 -6.41 -10.95 11.00
N GLY A 767 -6.26 -10.67 12.29
CA GLY A 767 -6.74 -11.50 13.40
C GLY A 767 -8.07 -11.02 14.01
N GLN A 768 -8.79 -10.06 13.42
CA GLN A 768 -10.07 -9.58 13.95
C GLN A 768 -11.14 -10.67 14.08
N GLY A 769 -11.02 -11.76 13.32
CA GLY A 769 -11.91 -12.92 13.38
C GLY A 769 -11.57 -13.94 14.47
N VAL A 770 -10.51 -13.73 15.26
CA VAL A 770 -10.07 -14.68 16.29
C VAL A 770 -10.99 -14.59 17.53
N ASP A 771 -11.46 -15.74 18.00
CA ASP A 771 -12.42 -15.85 19.11
C ASP A 771 -11.90 -15.32 20.46
N ASP A 772 -10.60 -15.42 20.72
CA ASP A 772 -9.98 -15.00 21.98
C ASP A 772 -9.52 -13.53 21.89
N PRO A 773 -10.24 -12.60 22.55
CA PRO A 773 -9.92 -11.16 22.47
C PRO A 773 -8.60 -10.81 23.17
N PHE A 774 -8.06 -11.72 23.99
CA PHE A 774 -6.79 -11.51 24.69
C PHE A 774 -5.59 -11.97 23.87
N LEU A 775 -5.78 -12.59 22.70
CA LEU A 775 -4.69 -12.91 21.79
C LEU A 775 -4.28 -11.67 21.00
N THR A 776 -3.11 -11.13 21.32
CA THR A 776 -2.51 -10.06 20.53
C THR A 776 -1.83 -10.64 19.31
N ALA A 777 -2.25 -10.16 18.14
CA ALA A 777 -1.72 -10.56 16.85
C ALA A 777 -0.33 -9.93 16.62
N GLY A 778 0.54 -10.64 15.89
CA GLY A 778 1.83 -10.12 15.43
C GLY A 778 1.70 -9.05 14.34
N PRO A 779 2.81 -8.66 13.67
CA PRO A 779 2.80 -7.63 12.62
C PRO A 779 1.72 -7.91 11.55
N PRO A 780 0.83 -6.96 11.24
CA PRO A 780 -0.29 -7.20 10.33
C PRO A 780 0.12 -7.17 8.86
N VAL A 781 1.31 -6.66 8.54
CA VAL A 781 1.78 -6.50 7.15
C VAL A 781 3.20 -7.00 7.01
N PHE A 782 3.42 -7.90 6.04
CA PHE A 782 4.72 -8.37 5.63
C PHE A 782 5.01 -7.95 4.19
N THR A 783 6.28 -7.70 3.88
CA THR A 783 6.75 -7.43 2.51
C THR A 783 7.76 -8.49 2.09
N VAL A 784 7.69 -8.94 0.84
CA VAL A 784 8.57 -9.98 0.31
C VAL A 784 8.84 -9.74 -1.16
N THR A 785 9.98 -10.21 -1.67
CA THR A 785 10.20 -10.32 -3.11
C THR A 785 9.64 -11.66 -3.60
N PRO A 786 8.48 -11.68 -4.27
CA PRO A 786 7.90 -12.92 -4.73
C PRO A 786 8.69 -13.51 -5.91
N ARG A 787 8.73 -14.84 -5.96
CA ARG A 787 9.41 -15.63 -6.99
C ARG A 787 8.50 -16.77 -7.43
N ALA A 788 8.48 -17.05 -8.73
CA ALA A 788 7.65 -18.10 -9.33
C ALA A 788 7.88 -19.46 -8.64
N GLY A 789 6.79 -20.12 -8.24
CA GLY A 789 6.83 -21.44 -7.58
C GLY A 789 7.41 -21.47 -6.17
N ARG A 790 7.86 -20.34 -5.61
CA ARG A 790 8.41 -20.27 -4.26
C ARG A 790 7.30 -19.99 -3.24
N VAL A 791 7.29 -20.79 -2.16
CA VAL A 791 6.38 -20.61 -1.03
C VAL A 791 7.05 -19.83 0.11
N VAL A 792 6.54 -18.65 0.40
CA VAL A 792 6.91 -17.84 1.56
C VAL A 792 6.26 -18.44 2.79
N THR A 793 7.05 -18.80 3.78
CA THR A 793 6.55 -19.30 5.07
C THR A 793 6.45 -18.14 6.04
N VAL A 794 5.27 -17.95 6.63
CA VAL A 794 5.02 -16.95 7.67
C VAL A 794 4.61 -17.68 8.93
N ASP A 795 5.53 -17.77 9.88
CA ASP A 795 5.19 -18.17 11.24
C ASP A 795 4.61 -16.94 11.94
N TYR A 796 3.40 -17.09 12.49
CA TYR A 796 2.62 -16.02 13.08
C TYR A 796 2.34 -16.32 14.55
N PRO A 797 3.32 -16.12 15.44
CA PRO A 797 3.15 -16.32 16.87
C PRO A 797 2.20 -15.28 17.43
N MET A 798 1.11 -15.73 18.03
CA MET A 798 0.15 -14.90 18.75
C MET A 798 0.38 -15.08 20.24
N ARG A 799 0.42 -13.98 20.97
CA ARG A 799 0.66 -14.02 22.41
C ARG A 799 -0.58 -13.65 23.17
N ARG A 800 -0.81 -14.35 24.27
CA ARG A 800 -1.80 -13.95 25.25
C ARG A 800 -1.40 -12.62 25.86
N SER A 801 -2.38 -11.79 26.11
CA SER A 801 -2.25 -10.49 26.75
C SER A 801 -3.33 -10.34 27.81
N ALA A 802 -3.17 -9.32 28.64
CA ALA A 802 -4.11 -9.00 29.68
C ALA A 802 -4.50 -7.53 29.62
N GLU A 803 -5.70 -7.27 30.11
CA GLU A 803 -6.13 -5.96 30.51
C GLU A 803 -5.83 -5.80 32.00
N LEU A 804 -5.17 -4.70 32.36
CA LEU A 804 -4.73 -4.43 33.72
C LEU A 804 -5.42 -3.19 34.26
N GLU A 805 -6.01 -3.32 35.45
CA GLU A 805 -6.58 -2.25 36.25
C GLU A 805 -5.72 -2.01 37.50
N LEU A 806 -5.32 -0.77 37.73
CA LEU A 806 -4.59 -0.30 38.90
C LEU A 806 -5.31 0.89 39.52
N THR A 807 -5.37 0.98 40.84
CA THR A 807 -5.88 2.19 41.53
C THR A 807 -4.72 2.92 42.18
N ILE A 808 -4.67 4.25 42.11
CA ILE A 808 -3.63 5.09 42.67
C ILE A 808 -4.25 5.94 43.77
N ALA A 809 -3.62 5.98 44.95
CA ALA A 809 -4.09 6.75 46.09
C ALA A 809 -2.97 7.48 46.83
N LEU A 810 -3.33 8.64 47.40
CA LEU A 810 -2.48 9.47 48.23
C LEU A 810 -2.71 9.16 49.72
N ARG A 811 -1.67 8.75 50.43
CA ARG A 811 -1.67 8.57 51.89
C ARG A 811 -1.49 9.93 52.59
N ARG A 812 -2.43 10.24 53.48
CA ARG A 812 -2.43 11.45 54.32
C ARG A 812 -1.63 11.26 55.59
N SER A 813 -1.33 12.38 56.25
CA SER A 813 -0.66 12.43 57.56
C SER A 813 -1.46 11.77 58.70
N ASP A 814 -2.78 11.63 58.54
CA ASP A 814 -3.67 10.94 59.48
C ASP A 814 -3.78 9.42 59.22
N GLY A 815 -3.10 8.90 58.20
CA GLY A 815 -3.09 7.50 57.81
C GLY A 815 -4.20 7.08 56.83
N SER A 816 -5.15 7.96 56.49
CA SER A 816 -6.17 7.68 55.47
C SER A 816 -5.62 7.77 54.04
N ALA A 817 -6.17 6.99 53.11
CA ALA A 817 -5.81 7.00 51.69
C ALA A 817 -6.97 7.55 50.84
N ARG A 818 -6.67 8.38 49.84
CA ARG A 818 -7.66 8.95 48.91
C ARG A 818 -7.21 8.70 47.47
N PRO A 819 -8.10 8.32 46.53
CA PRO A 819 -7.75 8.18 45.13
C PRO A 819 -7.10 9.45 44.55
N LEU A 820 -6.07 9.26 43.72
CA LEU A 820 -5.25 10.33 43.17
C LEU A 820 -5.24 10.28 41.64
N SER A 821 -5.81 11.31 41.04
CA SER A 821 -5.93 11.47 39.60
C SER A 821 -4.69 12.05 38.93
N ALA A 822 -4.60 11.83 37.62
CA ALA A 822 -3.62 12.41 36.71
C ALA A 822 -2.15 12.03 37.00
N VAL A 823 -1.92 10.90 37.69
CA VAL A 823 -0.59 10.38 38.01
C VAL A 823 -0.09 9.49 36.87
N ASN A 824 1.08 9.81 36.34
CA ASN A 824 1.76 9.04 35.31
C ASN A 824 2.55 7.90 35.95
N LEU A 825 2.30 6.70 35.46
CA LEU A 825 2.95 5.47 35.86
C LEU A 825 3.61 4.80 34.65
N THR A 826 4.74 4.17 34.90
CA THR A 826 5.36 3.21 33.99
C THR A 826 5.41 1.83 34.62
N LEU A 827 4.86 0.83 33.94
CA LEU A 827 5.08 -0.57 34.25
C LEU A 827 6.34 -1.07 33.57
N VAL A 828 7.31 -1.48 34.38
CA VAL A 828 8.59 -1.99 33.91
C VAL A 828 8.60 -3.51 34.07
N PRO A 829 8.70 -4.29 32.98
CA PRO A 829 8.79 -5.74 33.07
C PRO A 829 10.08 -6.18 33.77
N GLU A 830 9.99 -7.09 34.73
CA GLU A 830 11.16 -7.57 35.48
C GLU A 830 12.10 -8.44 34.63
N ALA A 831 11.56 -9.15 33.65
CA ALA A 831 12.31 -9.99 32.71
C ALA A 831 12.96 -9.20 31.55
N GLY A 832 12.85 -7.86 31.55
CA GLY A 832 13.27 -7.00 30.44
C GLY A 832 12.21 -6.94 29.32
N GLY A 833 12.12 -5.80 28.64
CA GLY A 833 11.12 -5.52 27.62
C GLY A 833 10.71 -4.05 27.58
N GLU A 834 9.83 -3.69 26.64
CA GLU A 834 9.31 -2.33 26.51
C GLU A 834 8.44 -1.96 27.73
N PRO A 835 8.73 -0.85 28.42
CA PRO A 835 7.90 -0.37 29.51
C PRO A 835 6.56 0.17 29.00
N LEU A 836 5.49 -0.09 29.75
CA LEU A 836 4.13 0.38 29.41
C LEU A 836 3.79 1.60 30.26
N ALA A 837 3.50 2.73 29.62
CA ALA A 837 3.11 3.95 30.31
C ALA A 837 1.59 4.09 30.38
N GLY A 838 1.08 4.55 31.51
CA GLY A 838 -0.34 4.85 31.71
C GLY A 838 -0.54 6.05 32.65
N ARG A 839 -1.76 6.57 32.68
CA ARG A 839 -2.15 7.68 33.57
C ARG A 839 -3.44 7.34 34.30
N SER A 840 -3.53 7.70 35.58
CA SER A 840 -4.77 7.54 36.35
C SER A 840 -5.84 8.57 35.97
N ASP A 841 -7.09 8.13 35.95
CA ASP A 841 -8.29 8.93 35.78
C ASP A 841 -8.70 9.70 37.06
N HIS A 842 -9.84 10.40 37.01
CA HIS A 842 -10.42 11.13 38.14
C HIS A 842 -10.73 10.28 39.39
N ALA A 843 -10.99 8.98 39.22
CA ALA A 843 -11.23 8.02 40.29
C ALA A 843 -9.93 7.36 40.79
N GLY A 844 -8.78 7.78 40.27
CA GLY A 844 -7.48 7.20 40.56
C GLY A 844 -7.23 5.88 39.84
N VAL A 845 -8.09 5.47 38.89
CA VAL A 845 -7.98 4.19 38.18
C VAL A 845 -7.15 4.36 36.91
N LEU A 846 -6.27 3.41 36.64
CA LEU A 846 -5.43 3.32 35.45
C LEU A 846 -5.72 1.99 34.76
N PHE A 847 -6.09 2.06 33.48
CA PHE A 847 -6.32 0.90 32.62
C PHE A 847 -5.21 0.78 31.57
N LEU A 848 -4.70 -0.44 31.38
CA LEU A 848 -3.74 -0.77 30.34
C LEU A 848 -4.19 -2.02 29.59
N GLU A 849 -4.27 -1.93 28.27
CA GLU A 849 -4.60 -3.04 27.37
C GLU A 849 -3.32 -3.66 26.79
N GLY A 850 -3.40 -4.93 26.37
CA GLY A 850 -2.30 -5.61 25.69
C GLY A 850 -1.08 -5.92 26.58
N VAL A 851 -1.26 -5.99 27.90
CA VAL A 851 -0.17 -6.24 28.86
C VAL A 851 0.26 -7.71 28.76
N ARG A 852 1.55 -7.96 28.49
CA ARG A 852 2.04 -9.34 28.32
C ARG A 852 2.09 -10.09 29.66
N PRO A 853 2.03 -11.43 29.67
CA PRO A 853 2.30 -12.25 30.85
C PRO A 853 3.68 -11.98 31.44
N GLY A 854 3.76 -11.95 32.77
CA GLY A 854 5.01 -11.71 33.49
C GLY A 854 4.84 -10.88 34.76
N ALA A 855 5.95 -10.70 35.48
CA ALA A 855 6.02 -9.83 36.65
C ALA A 855 6.47 -8.41 36.21
N TYR A 856 5.77 -7.41 36.73
CA TYR A 856 6.00 -6.00 36.45
C TYR A 856 6.18 -5.21 37.73
N ARG A 857 7.13 -4.28 37.67
CA ARG A 857 7.33 -3.27 38.70
C ARG A 857 6.67 -1.96 38.27
N VAL A 858 5.84 -1.45 39.17
CA VAL A 858 5.19 -0.15 39.11
C VAL A 858 6.21 0.93 39.44
N VAL A 859 6.47 1.86 38.52
CA VAL A 859 7.39 2.99 38.69
C VAL A 859 6.67 4.30 38.39
N LEU A 860 6.68 5.26 39.31
CA LEU A 860 6.15 6.60 39.04
C LEU A 860 7.04 7.33 38.01
N ASP A 861 6.44 8.15 37.14
CA ASP A 861 7.21 9.04 36.30
C ASP A 861 8.07 9.97 37.16
N GLN A 862 9.39 9.84 37.07
CA GLN A 862 10.31 10.53 37.98
C GLN A 862 10.26 12.06 37.82
N THR A 863 9.97 12.55 36.62
CA THR A 863 9.91 13.99 36.35
C THR A 863 8.66 14.58 37.00
N GLN A 864 7.51 13.95 36.77
CA GLN A 864 6.25 14.35 37.38
C GLN A 864 6.31 14.19 38.91
N ALA A 865 6.84 13.08 39.41
CA ALA A 865 6.97 12.84 40.85
C ALA A 865 7.84 13.90 41.53
N ALA A 866 8.97 14.30 40.91
CA ALA A 866 9.82 15.37 41.44
C ALA A 866 9.12 16.75 41.44
N VAL A 867 8.37 17.06 40.38
CA VAL A 867 7.61 18.31 40.27
C VAL A 867 6.47 18.37 41.29
N LEU A 868 5.73 17.27 41.44
CA LEU A 868 4.58 17.18 42.33
C LEU A 868 4.94 16.85 43.79
N GLY A 869 6.23 16.61 44.08
CA GLY A 869 6.70 16.18 45.40
C GLY A 869 6.10 14.84 45.83
N LEU A 870 5.84 13.93 44.89
CA LEU A 870 5.27 12.61 45.16
C LEU A 870 6.38 11.59 45.41
N GLU A 871 6.21 10.78 46.44
CA GLU A 871 7.05 9.63 46.74
C GLU A 871 6.19 8.36 46.79
N LEU A 872 6.65 7.31 46.12
CA LEU A 872 6.00 6.00 46.16
C LEU A 872 6.19 5.37 47.53
N VAL A 873 5.09 5.04 48.21
CA VAL A 873 5.10 4.43 49.55
C VAL A 873 4.89 2.93 49.45
N GLU A 874 3.92 2.53 48.65
CA GLU A 874 3.51 1.14 48.48
C GLU A 874 3.10 0.92 47.03
N ALA A 875 3.54 -0.18 46.45
CA ALA A 875 3.16 -0.57 45.11
C ALA A 875 2.89 -2.08 45.09
N PRO A 876 1.83 -2.52 44.40
CA PRO A 876 1.60 -3.94 44.23
C PRO A 876 2.65 -4.52 43.29
N THR A 877 3.04 -5.76 43.54
CA THR A 877 3.71 -6.57 42.52
C THR A 877 2.67 -6.97 41.49
N VAL A 878 2.77 -6.43 40.27
CA VAL A 878 1.83 -6.74 39.21
C VAL A 878 2.27 -8.04 38.54
N VAL A 879 1.46 -9.09 38.66
CA VAL A 879 1.73 -10.37 38.02
C VAL A 879 0.60 -10.66 37.03
N ILE A 880 0.95 -10.69 35.75
CA ILE A 880 0.02 -11.03 34.68
C ILE A 880 0.10 -12.54 34.44
N PRO A 881 -1.03 -13.26 34.54
CA PRO A 881 -1.04 -14.71 34.38
C PRO A 881 -0.71 -15.12 32.93
N PRO A 882 -0.12 -16.30 32.71
CA PRO A 882 0.16 -16.83 31.37
C PRO A 882 -1.08 -16.95 30.47
N SER A 883 -2.25 -17.18 31.08
CA SER A 883 -3.53 -17.27 30.37
C SER A 883 -4.02 -15.95 29.78
N GLY A 884 -3.40 -14.82 30.14
CA GLY A 884 -3.96 -13.50 29.86
C GLY A 884 -5.25 -13.23 30.64
N GLY A 885 -6.05 -12.28 30.16
CA GLY A 885 -7.37 -11.94 30.71
C GLY A 885 -7.39 -10.62 31.48
N PHE A 886 -8.39 -10.44 32.35
CA PHE A 886 -8.54 -9.21 33.13
C PHE A 886 -7.87 -9.32 34.51
N VAL A 887 -6.95 -8.42 34.83
CA VAL A 887 -6.17 -8.40 36.08
C VAL A 887 -6.42 -7.10 36.84
N ARG A 888 -6.96 -7.20 38.06
CA ARG A 888 -6.95 -6.09 39.03
C ARG A 888 -5.75 -6.23 39.93
N ALA A 889 -4.74 -5.37 39.76
CA ALA A 889 -3.49 -5.48 40.50
C ALA A 889 -3.47 -4.72 41.83
N GLY A 890 -4.58 -4.07 42.22
CA GLY A 890 -4.70 -3.42 43.53
C GLY A 890 -4.26 -1.96 43.53
N GLU A 891 -3.83 -1.48 44.69
CA GLU A 891 -3.65 -0.05 44.98
C GLU A 891 -2.17 0.36 45.05
N VAL A 892 -1.80 1.42 44.32
CA VAL A 892 -0.51 2.11 44.37
C VAL A 892 -0.65 3.29 45.33
N VAL A 893 0.09 3.29 46.43
CA VAL A 893 0.01 4.33 47.46
C VAL A 893 1.21 5.27 47.35
N VAL A 894 0.94 6.56 47.22
CA VAL A 894 1.94 7.64 47.19
C VAL A 894 1.78 8.56 48.39
N ARG A 895 2.82 9.33 48.74
CA ARG A 895 2.76 10.40 49.75
C ARG A 895 3.41 11.67 49.21
N LEU A 896 3.06 12.81 49.80
CA LEU A 896 3.78 14.06 49.56
C LEU A 896 5.06 14.10 50.41
N VAL A 897 6.18 14.46 49.79
CA VAL A 897 7.43 14.74 50.49
C VAL A 897 7.27 16.07 51.22
N ALA A 898 7.39 16.07 52.54
CA ALA A 898 7.41 17.31 53.31
C ALA A 898 8.64 18.12 52.89
N GLY A 899 8.42 19.28 52.27
CA GLY A 899 9.49 20.14 51.78
C GLY A 899 10.46 20.51 52.90
N GLY A 900 11.74 20.18 52.71
CA GLY A 900 12.82 20.86 53.39
C GLY A 900 12.80 22.32 52.95
N SER A 901 12.77 23.20 53.96
CA SER A 901 12.84 24.67 53.94
C SER A 901 13.53 25.32 52.74
#